data_AF-A0A357TGD4-F1
#
_entry.id   AF-A0A357TGD4-F1
#
_cell.length_a   1.000
_cell.length_b   1.000
_cell.length_c   1.000
_cell.angle_alpha   90.00
_cell.angle_beta   90.00
_cell.angle_gamma   90.00
#
_symmetry.space_group_name_H-M   'P 1'
#
loop_
_entity.id
_entity.type
_entity.pdbx_description
1 polymer ?
#
loop_
_entity_poly.entity_id
_entity_poly.type
_entity_poly.pdbx_seq_one_letter_code
_entity_poly.pdbx_strand_id
1 'polypeptide(L)'
;MNHRLFLLLGLALGQAAIAQPKVELPTRLKVVLENTQPVDRPLEGRLPMFVLPISGVLSSLPLDQAEEALDRLAKRGIGYSVNWNHNDLEASLKEGLRIGRMQQQMGGMVSVHATSCLYSFFDGTPRTQHVDDNGRLFTETSFGGTMGCPFTLEHRIPVIRERVESFLKAYKAAGVDIDFIFADWEIDGPIEWNGAWESSKRCRRCREHLPDMDDFRSFQTTLREIRSRLQREAFGDNVTRFFPEALVGNYAVHPHDGHRYWYDYFERETPGVPVIVDQRAKYREWAHEFDTCGYTFAMPVVYTWYPTFGWYDFEPKDYRWFYNMMRVASNAGRHTPQQMPIIPFVHWHTTAPPKEQDPAVEQFSREKYQEVLWHMLLRGHDTFFLWCTSPELATEIKLVHEVYRASLEYNGFIRRGVPVEFEVPAKPGPVVSGLRLGNRVLARRTDFGPENEDKLVTLTDGDTVSVDSKTGMQILEVKQKPRHRGILTDHNGRRRFPIGSYEFPGDRERLRSMAESGFNLLRCGNRDALDSAHELGLMGWVPLNVQDGATSALRKQVETLRDHPALTVWEGPDEIVWTFTAYSFLKERAGFTREDWNNQIPKAVNYARREGGRVIANMHEGIGLVRELDRRNLPFWINEAADSDVKYTRDYIRSVDITGCDYYAVRKTGSDLQSIGRLVQRWDAIGHGRPVWMVLQGFSWHKIRPDRERLYPSFAQTRFMAYDGIVHGARGILYWGTQTIDDPLFRESLHALTAELSALEMFLVNDDHPVEVAIIDDLFDPPGLGVRGLLKHSGGDSLLILVNEDDHRHLGVDVTGLTPLNGRTLHQLYGDKQAVVRRGGIVTRMQPHEVKLFCTSPRFKTKQTKGRNYTDAGE
;
A
#
# COMPACT_ATOMS: atom_id res chain seq x y z
N MET A 1 38.84 -34.93 -58.31
CA MET A 1 39.12 -33.53 -57.90
C MET A 1 39.52 -33.54 -56.44
N ASN A 2 40.72 -33.04 -56.18
CA ASN A 2 41.47 -33.16 -54.92
C ASN A 2 40.94 -32.21 -53.84
N HIS A 3 40.70 -32.72 -52.63
CA HIS A 3 40.77 -31.92 -51.41
C HIS A 3 41.68 -32.59 -50.39
N ARG A 4 42.89 -32.03 -50.29
CA ARG A 4 43.91 -32.32 -49.28
C ARG A 4 43.59 -31.54 -48.01
N LEU A 5 43.62 -32.26 -46.89
CA LEU A 5 43.77 -31.76 -45.54
C LEU A 5 45.05 -30.90 -45.45
N PHE A 6 44.95 -29.65 -45.00
CA PHE A 6 46.09 -28.85 -44.55
C PHE A 6 45.89 -28.48 -43.09
N LEU A 7 46.69 -29.11 -42.23
CA LEU A 7 47.05 -28.58 -40.92
C LEU A 7 47.82 -27.28 -41.13
N LEU A 8 47.38 -26.19 -40.52
CA LEU A 8 48.17 -24.97 -40.33
C LEU A 8 48.24 -24.68 -38.84
N LEU A 9 49.40 -25.04 -38.26
CA LEU A 9 49.93 -24.49 -37.02
C LEU A 9 50.08 -22.96 -37.20
N GLY A 10 49.27 -22.18 -36.49
CA GLY A 10 49.49 -20.75 -36.31
C GLY A 10 50.14 -20.51 -34.96
N LEU A 11 51.40 -20.05 -34.97
CA LEU A 11 52.11 -19.56 -33.79
C LEU A 11 51.30 -18.47 -33.08
N ALA A 12 50.85 -18.74 -31.86
CA ALA A 12 50.45 -17.70 -30.93
C ALA A 12 51.72 -16.98 -30.44
N LEU A 13 52.05 -15.86 -31.09
CA LEU A 13 52.93 -14.85 -30.50
C LEU A 13 52.22 -14.30 -29.27
N GLY A 14 52.51 -14.89 -28.11
CA GLY A 14 52.16 -14.31 -26.82
C GLY A 14 52.85 -12.96 -26.68
N GLN A 15 52.14 -11.88 -27.00
CA GLN A 15 52.40 -10.61 -26.34
C GLN A 15 52.08 -10.86 -24.87
N ALA A 16 53.11 -11.04 -24.06
CA ALA A 16 52.99 -10.87 -22.63
C ALA A 16 52.38 -9.49 -22.40
N ALA A 17 51.12 -9.45 -21.96
CA ALA A 17 50.50 -8.25 -21.46
C ALA A 17 51.38 -7.79 -20.30
N ILE A 18 52.20 -6.77 -20.55
CA ILE A 18 52.95 -6.07 -19.50
C ILE A 18 51.87 -5.51 -18.58
N ALA A 19 51.64 -6.17 -17.44
CA ALA A 19 50.73 -5.68 -16.42
C ALA A 19 51.22 -4.28 -16.04
N GLN A 20 50.40 -3.26 -16.33
CA GLN A 20 50.73 -1.90 -15.93
C GLN A 20 50.89 -1.88 -14.40
N PRO A 21 51.88 -1.15 -13.87
CA PRO A 21 52.07 -1.05 -12.42
C PRO A 21 50.79 -0.52 -11.78
N LYS A 22 50.30 -1.21 -10.73
CA LYS A 22 49.11 -0.81 -9.99
C LYS A 22 49.32 0.59 -9.42
N VAL A 23 48.34 1.47 -9.62
CA VAL A 23 48.35 2.84 -9.10
C VAL A 23 47.69 2.78 -7.72
N GLU A 24 48.13 3.62 -6.77
CA GLU A 24 47.47 3.66 -5.47
C GLU A 24 46.04 4.20 -5.61
N LEU A 25 45.08 3.57 -4.93
CA LEU A 25 43.70 4.04 -4.94
C LEU A 25 43.62 5.45 -4.31
N PRO A 26 42.87 6.38 -4.92
CA PRO A 26 42.63 7.71 -4.34
C PRO A 26 42.18 7.62 -2.89
N THR A 27 42.74 8.48 -2.03
CA THR A 27 42.55 8.42 -0.57
C THR A 27 41.07 8.35 -0.16
N ARG A 28 40.21 9.18 -0.77
CA ARG A 28 38.77 9.21 -0.46
C ARG A 28 38.07 7.90 -0.84
N LEU A 29 38.43 7.32 -1.99
CA LEU A 29 37.88 6.03 -2.44
C LEU A 29 38.31 4.91 -1.49
N LYS A 30 39.59 4.90 -1.07
CA LYS A 30 40.10 3.95 -0.09
C LYS A 30 39.32 4.02 1.23
N VAL A 31 39.11 5.22 1.76
CA VAL A 31 38.34 5.44 3.00
C VAL A 31 36.91 4.89 2.86
N VAL A 32 36.22 5.15 1.75
CA VAL A 32 34.87 4.61 1.51
C VAL A 32 34.91 3.08 1.51
N LEU A 33 35.82 2.46 0.76
CA LEU A 33 35.90 1.01 0.62
C LEU A 33 36.28 0.28 1.93
N GLU A 34 37.07 0.92 2.79
CA GLU A 34 37.48 0.40 4.11
C GLU A 34 36.37 0.51 5.16
N ASN A 35 35.48 1.50 5.04
CA ASN A 35 34.41 1.78 6.02
C ASN A 35 33.02 1.29 5.56
N THR A 36 32.95 0.50 4.48
CA THR A 36 31.69 -0.03 3.93
C THR A 36 31.81 -1.50 3.55
N GLN A 37 30.69 -2.22 3.63
CA GLN A 37 30.62 -3.66 3.39
C GLN A 37 29.74 -4.00 2.17
N PRO A 38 30.00 -5.11 1.47
CA PRO A 38 29.09 -5.58 0.44
C PRO A 38 27.66 -5.77 0.98
N VAL A 39 26.66 -5.56 0.13
CA VAL A 39 25.25 -5.81 0.46
C VAL A 39 24.95 -7.29 0.29
N ASP A 40 24.14 -7.85 1.19
CA ASP A 40 23.81 -9.29 1.20
C ASP A 40 22.71 -9.67 0.19
N ARG A 41 22.05 -8.67 -0.41
CA ARG A 41 20.96 -8.82 -1.37
C ARG A 41 21.15 -7.89 -2.57
N PRO A 42 20.72 -8.29 -3.78
CA PRO A 42 20.70 -7.39 -4.93
C PRO A 42 19.79 -6.19 -4.66
N LEU A 43 20.05 -5.06 -5.33
CA LEU A 43 19.26 -3.84 -5.14
C LEU A 43 17.82 -3.99 -5.67
N GLU A 44 17.56 -4.91 -6.60
CA GLU A 44 16.22 -5.18 -7.15
C GLU A 44 15.45 -3.91 -7.55
N GLY A 45 16.11 -2.98 -8.24
CA GLY A 45 15.51 -1.70 -8.66
C GLY A 45 15.42 -0.61 -7.57
N ARG A 46 16.09 -0.79 -6.42
CA ARG A 46 16.39 0.26 -5.44
C ARG A 46 17.51 1.17 -5.98
N LEU A 47 17.38 2.49 -5.80
CA LEU A 47 18.45 3.42 -6.13
C LEU A 47 19.67 3.19 -5.22
N PRO A 48 20.91 3.24 -5.74
CA PRO A 48 22.10 3.20 -4.92
C PRO A 48 22.18 4.45 -4.02
N MET A 49 22.98 4.41 -2.97
CA MET A 49 23.36 5.63 -2.25
C MET A 49 24.50 6.34 -2.99
N PHE A 50 24.58 7.66 -2.88
CA PHE A 50 25.62 8.46 -3.51
C PHE A 50 26.52 9.11 -2.46
N VAL A 51 27.79 9.32 -2.82
CA VAL A 51 28.82 9.87 -1.92
C VAL A 51 29.57 10.96 -2.67
N LEU A 52 29.25 12.23 -2.41
CA LEU A 52 29.81 13.35 -3.17
C LEU A 52 31.35 13.37 -3.16
N PRO A 53 32.04 13.15 -2.03
CA PRO A 53 33.50 13.28 -1.96
C PRO A 53 34.30 12.38 -2.90
N ILE A 54 33.72 11.27 -3.39
CA ILE A 54 34.38 10.37 -4.35
C ILE A 54 34.02 10.67 -5.81
N SER A 55 33.20 11.68 -6.11
CA SER A 55 32.85 12.03 -7.50
C SER A 55 34.10 12.38 -8.31
N GLY A 56 34.28 11.75 -9.47
CA GLY A 56 35.40 11.99 -10.39
C GLY A 56 36.76 11.45 -9.94
N VAL A 57 36.89 10.76 -8.79
CA VAL A 57 38.21 10.31 -8.31
C VAL A 57 38.82 9.17 -9.14
N LEU A 58 38.05 8.50 -10.01
CA LEU A 58 38.56 7.42 -10.87
C LEU A 58 39.34 7.91 -12.09
N SER A 59 39.39 9.22 -12.35
CA SER A 59 40.05 9.80 -13.52
C SER A 59 41.55 9.52 -13.57
N SER A 60 42.18 9.28 -12.41
CA SER A 60 43.60 8.96 -12.30
C SER A 60 43.90 7.46 -12.42
N LEU A 61 42.89 6.59 -12.47
CA LEU A 61 43.08 5.14 -12.44
C LEU A 61 43.12 4.51 -13.84
N PRO A 62 44.01 3.52 -14.06
CA PRO A 62 43.97 2.66 -15.24
C PRO A 62 42.63 1.92 -15.39
N LEU A 63 42.37 1.40 -16.58
CA LEU A 63 41.09 0.79 -16.96
C LEU A 63 40.67 -0.36 -16.02
N ASP A 64 41.56 -1.31 -15.77
CA ASP A 64 41.32 -2.48 -14.93
C ASP A 64 41.00 -2.10 -13.47
N GLN A 65 41.72 -1.13 -12.91
CA GLN A 65 41.50 -0.65 -11.55
C GLN A 65 40.23 0.20 -11.41
N ALA A 66 39.87 0.96 -12.44
CA ALA A 66 38.61 1.70 -12.46
C ALA A 66 37.40 0.75 -12.50
N GLU A 67 37.45 -0.30 -13.34
CA GLU A 67 36.43 -1.35 -13.39
C GLU A 67 36.32 -2.10 -12.04
N GLU A 68 37.46 -2.48 -11.44
CA GLU A 68 37.48 -3.12 -10.12
C GLU A 68 36.87 -2.21 -9.04
N ALA A 69 37.20 -0.91 -9.05
CA ALA A 69 36.64 0.06 -8.12
C ALA A 69 35.12 0.21 -8.28
N LEU A 70 34.62 0.31 -9.52
CA LEU A 70 33.20 0.40 -9.82
C LEU A 70 32.45 -0.86 -9.36
N ASP A 71 33.00 -2.06 -9.59
CA ASP A 71 32.40 -3.32 -9.14
C ASP A 71 32.33 -3.37 -7.61
N ARG A 72 33.41 -2.97 -6.93
CA ARG A 72 33.46 -2.94 -5.47
C ARG A 72 32.46 -1.96 -4.86
N LEU A 73 32.24 -0.81 -5.49
CA LEU A 73 31.22 0.18 -5.09
C LEU A 73 29.80 -0.34 -5.36
N ALA A 74 29.55 -0.91 -6.54
CA ALA A 74 28.25 -1.48 -6.91
C ALA A 74 27.84 -2.62 -5.97
N LYS A 75 28.77 -3.51 -5.61
CA LYS A 75 28.55 -4.58 -4.61
C LYS A 75 28.23 -4.06 -3.21
N ARG A 76 28.50 -2.79 -2.92
CA ARG A 76 28.15 -2.11 -1.66
C ARG A 76 26.88 -1.27 -1.77
N GLY A 77 26.24 -1.25 -2.95
CA GLY A 77 25.10 -0.40 -3.25
C GLY A 77 25.43 1.09 -3.32
N ILE A 78 26.67 1.43 -3.67
CA ILE A 78 27.15 2.81 -3.78
C ILE A 78 27.30 3.17 -5.27
N GLY A 79 26.61 4.24 -5.68
CA GLY A 79 26.70 4.81 -7.02
C GLY A 79 27.92 5.71 -7.15
N TYR A 80 28.48 5.79 -8.35
CA TYR A 80 29.64 6.63 -8.67
C TYR A 80 29.28 7.64 -9.74
N SER A 81 29.59 8.91 -9.52
CA SER A 81 29.39 10.00 -10.47
C SER A 81 30.70 10.53 -11.05
N VAL A 82 30.69 10.85 -12.35
CA VAL A 82 31.77 11.59 -13.01
C VAL A 82 31.52 13.09 -12.94
N ASN A 83 32.59 13.90 -12.89
CA ASN A 83 32.46 15.35 -12.92
C ASN A 83 32.46 15.84 -14.37
N TRP A 84 31.41 16.55 -14.77
CA TRP A 84 31.43 17.35 -15.99
C TRP A 84 32.08 18.69 -15.71
N ASN A 85 33.08 19.06 -16.50
CA ASN A 85 33.78 20.33 -16.39
C ASN A 85 33.89 20.99 -17.76
N HIS A 86 33.09 22.04 -17.98
CA HIS A 86 33.07 22.74 -19.27
C HIS A 86 34.35 23.51 -19.57
N ASN A 87 35.15 23.85 -18.55
CA ASN A 87 36.44 24.53 -18.73
C ASN A 87 37.52 23.59 -19.30
N ASP A 88 37.33 22.28 -19.20
CA ASP A 88 38.19 21.25 -19.77
C ASP A 88 37.32 20.17 -20.43
N LEU A 89 36.56 20.61 -21.44
CA LEU A 89 35.54 19.80 -22.10
C LEU A 89 36.11 18.49 -22.65
N GLU A 90 37.27 18.53 -23.30
CA GLU A 90 37.87 17.36 -23.95
C GLU A 90 38.25 16.28 -22.94
N ALA A 91 39.00 16.63 -21.88
CA ALA A 91 39.41 15.67 -20.87
C ALA A 91 38.20 15.14 -20.08
N SER A 92 37.26 16.03 -19.73
CA SER A 92 36.04 15.67 -19.01
C SER A 92 35.14 14.73 -19.82
N LEU A 93 34.97 14.98 -21.12
CA LEU A 93 34.24 14.08 -22.03
C LEU A 93 34.92 12.73 -22.16
N LYS A 94 36.24 12.70 -22.36
CA LYS A 94 37.00 11.47 -22.48
C LYS A 94 36.82 10.60 -21.25
N GLU A 95 36.92 11.18 -20.07
CA GLU A 95 36.72 10.47 -18.80
C GLU A 95 35.27 10.04 -18.60
N GLY A 96 34.33 10.95 -18.84
CA GLY A 96 32.89 10.68 -18.68
C GLY A 96 32.41 9.53 -19.55
N LEU A 97 32.81 9.50 -20.82
CA LEU A 97 32.49 8.41 -21.74
C LEU A 97 33.22 7.11 -21.39
N ARG A 98 34.45 7.19 -20.88
CA ARG A 98 35.21 6.02 -20.44
C ARG A 98 34.49 5.32 -19.29
N ILE A 99 34.17 6.04 -18.23
CA ILE A 99 33.49 5.48 -17.05
C ILE A 99 32.04 5.13 -17.36
N GLY A 100 31.30 5.97 -18.09
CA GLY A 100 29.91 5.72 -18.43
C GLY A 100 29.71 4.41 -19.20
N ARG A 101 30.62 4.08 -20.15
CA ARG A 101 30.61 2.78 -20.83
C ARG A 101 30.81 1.61 -19.86
N MET A 102 31.73 1.74 -18.92
CA MET A 102 31.98 0.70 -17.91
C MET A 102 30.73 0.48 -17.05
N GLN A 103 30.15 1.56 -16.52
CA GLN A 103 28.92 1.49 -15.72
C GLN A 103 27.80 0.81 -16.49
N GLN A 104 27.53 1.24 -17.73
CA GLN A 104 26.48 0.66 -18.56
C GLN A 104 26.75 -0.82 -18.91
N GLN A 105 27.98 -1.20 -19.23
CA GLN A 105 28.36 -2.60 -19.50
C GLN A 105 28.15 -3.51 -18.29
N MET A 106 28.32 -2.96 -17.08
CA MET A 106 28.11 -3.66 -15.81
C MET A 106 26.63 -3.63 -15.37
N GLY A 107 25.74 -2.97 -16.12
CA GLY A 107 24.35 -2.77 -15.74
C GLY A 107 24.16 -1.81 -14.56
N GLY A 108 25.16 -0.97 -14.26
CA GLY A 108 25.11 0.08 -13.25
C GLY A 108 24.62 1.41 -13.82
N MET A 109 24.20 2.32 -12.94
CA MET A 109 23.72 3.64 -13.33
C MET A 109 24.87 4.55 -13.80
N VAL A 110 24.74 5.08 -15.01
CA VAL A 110 25.62 6.15 -15.50
C VAL A 110 25.24 7.44 -14.80
N SER A 111 26.12 7.91 -13.91
CA SER A 111 25.83 9.03 -13.01
C SER A 111 26.76 10.21 -13.25
N VAL A 112 26.21 11.44 -13.22
CA VAL A 112 26.92 12.67 -13.56
C VAL A 112 26.74 13.74 -12.49
N HIS A 113 27.85 14.41 -12.16
CA HIS A 113 27.88 15.64 -11.38
C HIS A 113 28.13 16.82 -12.33
N ALA A 114 27.11 17.65 -12.53
CA ALA A 114 27.07 18.68 -13.58
C ALA A 114 27.29 20.12 -13.07
N THR A 115 27.64 20.30 -11.80
CA THR A 115 27.73 21.61 -11.15
C THR A 115 28.56 22.63 -11.91
N SER A 116 29.76 22.25 -12.39
CA SER A 116 30.63 23.17 -13.15
C SER A 116 29.94 23.71 -14.41
N CYS A 117 29.04 22.95 -15.04
CA CYS A 117 28.34 23.42 -16.24
C CYS A 117 27.38 24.58 -15.96
N LEU A 118 26.80 24.64 -14.76
CA LEU A 118 25.77 25.62 -14.39
C LEU A 118 26.34 26.95 -13.90
N TYR A 119 27.61 27.00 -13.51
CA TYR A 119 28.27 28.25 -13.14
C TYR A 119 28.90 28.96 -14.37
N SER A 120 28.70 30.25 -14.64
CA SER A 120 27.94 31.24 -13.88
C SER A 120 26.85 31.94 -14.71
N PHE A 121 25.68 32.16 -14.11
CA PHE A 121 24.60 33.00 -14.65
C PHE A 121 24.93 34.48 -14.45
N PHE A 122 25.35 34.93 -13.27
CA PHE A 122 25.98 36.26 -13.14
C PHE A 122 27.45 36.17 -13.54
N ASP A 123 27.72 36.35 -14.83
CA ASP A 123 29.05 36.22 -15.43
C ASP A 123 30.03 37.39 -15.14
N GLY A 124 29.68 38.28 -14.20
CA GLY A 124 30.49 39.44 -13.82
C GLY A 124 30.53 40.57 -14.85
N THR A 125 29.90 40.42 -16.02
CA THR A 125 29.88 41.47 -17.04
C THR A 125 29.06 42.68 -16.60
N PRO A 126 29.34 43.89 -17.12
CA PRO A 126 28.52 45.08 -16.86
C PRO A 126 27.03 44.89 -17.16
N ARG A 127 26.69 43.95 -18.05
CA ARG A 127 25.31 43.62 -18.42
C ARG A 127 24.53 43.01 -17.26
N THR A 128 25.16 42.13 -16.47
CA THR A 128 24.51 41.39 -15.39
C THR A 128 24.42 42.18 -14.08
N GLN A 129 25.13 43.31 -13.96
CA GLN A 129 25.15 44.16 -12.77
C GLN A 129 23.82 44.93 -12.53
N HIS A 130 23.60 45.34 -11.28
CA HIS A 130 22.54 46.30 -10.95
C HIS A 130 22.87 47.69 -11.48
N VAL A 131 21.85 48.56 -11.57
CA VAL A 131 22.00 49.95 -12.01
C VAL A 131 21.22 50.87 -11.08
N ASP A 132 21.89 51.87 -10.50
CA ASP A 132 21.25 52.86 -9.64
C ASP A 132 20.50 53.95 -10.45
N ASP A 133 19.89 54.91 -9.73
CA ASP A 133 19.17 56.04 -10.35
C ASP A 133 20.08 56.97 -11.17
N ASN A 134 21.38 57.02 -10.88
CA ASN A 134 22.37 57.81 -11.61
C ASN A 134 22.98 57.05 -12.80
N GLY A 135 22.57 55.81 -13.05
CA GLY A 135 23.12 54.97 -14.11
C GLY A 135 24.44 54.29 -13.75
N ARG A 136 24.87 54.34 -12.48
CA ARG A 136 26.08 53.68 -12.02
C ARG A 136 25.80 52.20 -11.79
N LEU A 137 26.73 51.37 -12.27
CA LEU A 137 26.66 49.93 -12.09
C LEU A 137 27.16 49.53 -10.69
N PHE A 138 26.54 48.52 -10.09
CA PHE A 138 26.99 47.96 -8.83
C PHE A 138 26.62 46.47 -8.71
N THR A 139 27.27 45.77 -7.79
CA THR A 139 27.04 44.35 -7.48
C THR A 139 26.59 44.17 -6.04
N GLU A 140 25.87 43.08 -5.80
CA GLU A 140 25.56 42.52 -4.49
C GLU A 140 26.68 41.52 -4.13
N THR A 141 27.22 41.55 -2.90
CA THR A 141 28.36 40.71 -2.51
C THR A 141 28.16 39.87 -1.24
N SER A 142 26.94 39.76 -0.71
CA SER A 142 26.69 39.09 0.57
C SER A 142 26.69 37.56 0.51
N PHE A 143 26.83 36.97 -0.68
CA PHE A 143 26.84 35.52 -0.91
C PHE A 143 28.24 34.93 -1.19
N GLY A 144 29.32 35.69 -0.96
CA GLY A 144 30.69 35.23 -1.22
C GLY A 144 31.12 35.28 -2.71
N GLY A 145 30.20 35.64 -3.60
CA GLY A 145 30.44 36.03 -5.01
C GLY A 145 29.76 37.36 -5.33
N THR A 146 29.67 37.71 -6.61
CA THR A 146 28.96 38.94 -7.06
C THR A 146 27.66 38.59 -7.76
N MET A 147 26.53 39.09 -7.27
CA MET A 147 25.25 39.04 -7.97
C MET A 147 24.84 40.42 -8.50
N GLY A 148 23.91 40.43 -9.44
CA GLY A 148 23.39 41.67 -10.04
C GLY A 148 21.90 41.59 -10.34
N CYS A 149 21.46 42.26 -11.41
CA CYS A 149 20.03 42.37 -11.71
C CYS A 149 19.49 41.06 -12.32
N PRO A 150 18.55 40.35 -11.65
CA PRO A 150 18.06 39.05 -12.12
C PRO A 150 17.32 39.13 -13.47
N PHE A 151 16.73 40.28 -13.80
CA PHE A 151 16.03 40.53 -15.08
C PHE A 151 16.96 40.63 -16.30
N THR A 152 18.28 40.53 -16.11
CA THR A 152 19.26 40.61 -17.21
C THR A 152 19.83 39.25 -17.63
N LEU A 153 19.40 38.17 -16.96
CA LEU A 153 20.02 36.85 -17.06
C LEU A 153 19.59 36.02 -18.28
N GLU A 154 18.55 36.43 -19.02
CA GLU A 154 17.98 35.63 -20.11
C GLU A 154 19.01 35.25 -21.19
N HIS A 155 19.94 36.14 -21.51
CA HIS A 155 21.01 35.89 -22.48
C HIS A 155 22.01 34.81 -22.06
N ARG A 156 22.01 34.40 -20.78
CA ARG A 156 22.89 33.36 -20.23
C ARG A 156 22.33 31.96 -20.40
N ILE A 157 20.99 31.83 -20.56
CA ILE A 157 20.32 30.55 -20.82
C ILE A 157 20.98 29.80 -22.00
N PRO A 158 21.10 30.37 -23.22
CA PRO A 158 21.70 29.64 -24.34
C PRO A 158 23.16 29.25 -24.09
N VAL A 159 23.94 30.07 -23.38
CA VAL A 159 25.34 29.79 -23.06
C VAL A 159 25.47 28.57 -22.14
N ILE A 160 24.67 28.52 -21.07
CA ILE A 160 24.72 27.42 -20.11
C ILE A 160 24.08 26.15 -20.70
N ARG A 161 22.99 26.31 -21.47
CA ARG A 161 22.38 25.22 -22.24
C ARG A 161 23.39 24.58 -23.16
N GLU A 162 24.16 25.36 -23.92
CA GLU A 162 25.18 24.84 -24.86
C GLU A 162 26.29 24.06 -24.15
N ARG A 163 26.74 24.54 -22.97
CA ARG A 163 27.73 23.81 -22.14
C ARG A 163 27.23 22.42 -21.78
N VAL A 164 26.00 22.31 -21.29
CA VAL A 164 25.38 21.01 -20.93
C VAL A 164 25.12 20.17 -22.19
N GLU A 165 24.55 20.77 -23.25
CA GLU A 165 24.26 20.09 -24.52
C GLU A 165 25.51 19.47 -25.16
N SER A 166 26.67 20.11 -25.03
CA SER A 166 27.92 19.59 -25.58
C SER A 166 28.26 18.22 -25.01
N PHE A 167 28.03 18.02 -23.70
CA PHE A 167 28.16 16.71 -23.07
C PHE A 167 27.04 15.76 -23.47
N LEU A 168 25.78 16.20 -23.42
CA LEU A 168 24.62 15.36 -23.75
C LEU A 168 24.70 14.78 -25.17
N LYS A 169 25.07 15.61 -26.16
CA LYS A 169 25.26 15.19 -27.56
C LYS A 169 26.36 14.13 -27.69
N ALA A 170 27.48 14.31 -27.00
CA ALA A 170 28.59 13.38 -27.03
C ALA A 170 28.23 12.02 -26.39
N TYR A 171 27.55 12.02 -25.23
CA TYR A 171 27.03 10.81 -24.59
C TYR A 171 26.05 10.07 -25.49
N LYS A 172 25.07 10.80 -26.06
CA LYS A 172 24.09 10.21 -26.96
C LYS A 172 24.71 9.60 -28.21
N ALA A 173 25.66 10.31 -28.84
CA ALA A 173 26.39 9.82 -30.00
C ALA A 173 27.25 8.60 -29.69
N ALA A 174 27.76 8.50 -28.46
CA ALA A 174 28.55 7.36 -27.99
C ALA A 174 27.70 6.16 -27.55
N GLY A 175 26.36 6.26 -27.55
CA GLY A 175 25.46 5.21 -27.06
C GLY A 175 25.56 4.99 -25.55
N VAL A 176 25.98 6.01 -24.79
CA VAL A 176 26.04 5.99 -23.32
C VAL A 176 24.83 6.74 -22.81
N ASP A 177 23.87 6.01 -22.24
CA ASP A 177 22.66 6.61 -21.67
C ASP A 177 22.95 7.16 -20.27
N ILE A 178 22.43 8.34 -19.95
CA ILE A 178 22.59 8.97 -18.63
C ILE A 178 21.37 8.61 -17.79
N ASP A 179 21.59 7.93 -16.66
CA ASP A 179 20.52 7.50 -15.76
C ASP A 179 20.30 8.49 -14.61
N PHE A 180 21.37 9.12 -14.12
CA PHE A 180 21.34 10.04 -12.99
C PHE A 180 22.26 11.24 -13.22
N ILE A 181 21.75 12.43 -13.02
CA ILE A 181 22.51 13.67 -13.15
C ILE A 181 22.02 14.70 -12.16
N PHE A 182 22.96 15.28 -11.41
CA PHE A 182 22.63 16.28 -10.41
C PHE A 182 23.58 17.48 -10.50
N ALA A 183 23.13 18.58 -9.95
CA ALA A 183 23.97 19.74 -9.68
C ALA A 183 23.90 20.13 -8.19
N ASP A 184 24.96 20.79 -7.76
CA ASP A 184 25.10 21.49 -6.48
C ASP A 184 25.19 22.99 -6.78
N TRP A 185 24.19 23.48 -7.53
CA TRP A 185 24.10 24.87 -7.95
C TRP A 185 23.36 25.69 -6.90
N GLU A 186 24.12 26.13 -5.91
CA GLU A 186 23.66 26.89 -4.77
C GLU A 186 23.69 28.40 -5.04
N ILE A 187 24.86 28.93 -5.40
CA ILE A 187 25.20 30.36 -5.46
C ILE A 187 25.13 30.83 -6.93
N ASP A 188 25.04 32.14 -7.17
CA ASP A 188 25.07 32.76 -8.52
C ASP A 188 23.78 32.61 -9.37
N GLY A 189 22.68 32.17 -8.75
CA GLY A 189 21.31 32.36 -9.26
C GLY A 189 20.56 33.49 -8.56
N PRO A 190 19.42 33.96 -9.10
CA PRO A 190 18.52 34.84 -8.36
C PRO A 190 18.13 34.20 -7.02
N ILE A 191 18.47 34.86 -5.92
CA ILE A 191 18.15 34.47 -4.54
C ILE A 191 17.70 35.73 -3.79
N GLU A 192 16.68 35.59 -2.96
CA GLU A 192 15.94 36.67 -2.32
C GLU A 192 16.51 37.12 -0.96
N TRP A 193 17.50 36.40 -0.41
CA TRP A 193 18.01 36.57 0.96
C TRP A 193 19.20 37.54 1.08
N ASN A 194 19.72 37.67 2.30
CA ASN A 194 20.87 38.51 2.65
C ASN A 194 20.70 39.97 2.17
N GLY A 195 21.62 40.48 1.35
CA GLY A 195 21.58 41.83 0.80
C GLY A 195 20.82 41.97 -0.53
N ALA A 196 20.21 40.90 -1.04
CA ALA A 196 19.62 40.89 -2.38
C ALA A 196 18.38 41.78 -2.51
N TRP A 197 17.50 41.78 -1.51
CA TRP A 197 16.29 42.61 -1.51
C TRP A 197 16.62 44.11 -1.46
N GLU A 198 17.52 44.51 -0.57
CA GLU A 198 17.99 45.90 -0.46
C GLU A 198 18.76 46.38 -1.71
N SER A 199 19.57 45.50 -2.31
CA SER A 199 20.24 45.80 -3.57
C SER A 199 19.26 45.94 -4.73
N SER A 200 18.21 45.11 -4.77
CA SER A 200 17.14 45.18 -5.76
C SER A 200 16.27 46.43 -5.60
N LYS A 201 15.98 46.84 -4.36
CA LYS A 201 15.32 48.12 -4.06
C LYS A 201 16.09 49.32 -4.59
N ARG A 202 17.42 49.27 -4.62
CA ARG A 202 18.29 50.34 -5.17
C ARG A 202 18.44 50.28 -6.69
N CYS A 203 18.08 49.15 -7.31
CA CYS A 203 18.27 48.92 -8.73
C CYS A 203 17.05 49.40 -9.52
N ARG A 204 17.26 50.37 -10.42
CA ARG A 204 16.22 50.91 -11.29
C ARG A 204 15.53 49.82 -12.12
N ARG A 205 16.31 48.92 -12.75
CA ARG A 205 15.78 47.81 -13.56
C ARG A 205 14.90 46.87 -12.76
N CYS A 206 15.26 46.60 -11.51
CA CYS A 206 14.45 45.71 -10.65
C CYS A 206 13.12 46.38 -10.32
N ARG A 207 13.11 47.67 -9.98
CA ARG A 207 11.88 48.44 -9.71
C ARG A 207 10.98 48.59 -10.96
N GLU A 208 11.57 48.66 -12.15
CA GLU A 208 10.82 48.71 -13.42
C GLU A 208 10.04 47.40 -13.69
N HIS A 209 10.61 46.25 -13.34
CA HIS A 209 9.99 44.94 -13.57
C HIS A 209 9.15 44.44 -12.39
N LEU A 210 9.40 44.97 -11.19
CA LEU A 210 8.70 44.61 -9.96
C LEU A 210 8.17 45.89 -9.28
N PRO A 211 6.97 46.38 -9.67
CA PRO A 211 6.41 47.61 -9.13
C PRO A 211 6.11 47.53 -7.62
N ASP A 212 5.79 46.33 -7.11
CA ASP A 212 5.52 46.07 -5.68
C ASP A 212 6.79 45.66 -4.91
N MET A 213 7.92 46.33 -5.16
CA MET A 213 9.25 45.99 -4.60
C MET A 213 9.31 45.95 -3.06
N ASP A 214 8.44 46.68 -2.39
CA ASP A 214 8.37 46.72 -0.93
C ASP A 214 7.63 45.52 -0.31
N ASP A 215 6.96 44.69 -1.13
CA ASP A 215 6.42 43.39 -0.70
C ASP A 215 7.45 42.27 -0.94
N PHE A 216 7.96 41.71 0.15
CA PHE A 216 8.94 40.63 0.08
C PHE A 216 8.39 39.37 -0.60
N ARG A 217 7.09 39.07 -0.46
CA ARG A 217 6.49 37.87 -1.11
C ARG A 217 6.52 38.02 -2.61
N SER A 218 6.06 39.17 -3.11
CA SER A 218 6.14 39.51 -4.54
C SER A 218 7.58 39.42 -5.05
N PHE A 219 8.55 39.98 -4.30
CA PHE A 219 9.97 39.88 -4.66
C PHE A 219 10.48 38.44 -4.70
N GLN A 220 10.23 37.65 -3.65
CA GLN A 220 10.67 36.26 -3.55
C GLN A 220 10.11 35.41 -4.69
N THR A 221 8.80 35.47 -4.93
CA THR A 221 8.13 34.70 -5.98
C THR A 221 8.73 35.01 -7.35
N THR A 222 8.87 36.30 -7.70
CA THR A 222 9.44 36.69 -9.00
C THR A 222 10.89 36.22 -9.17
N LEU A 223 11.73 36.33 -8.13
CA LEU A 223 13.11 35.84 -8.22
C LEU A 223 13.16 34.33 -8.40
N ARG A 224 12.31 33.58 -7.69
CA ARG A 224 12.24 32.12 -7.76
C ARG A 224 11.67 31.63 -9.09
N GLU A 225 10.74 32.37 -9.72
CA GLU A 225 10.29 32.13 -11.10
C GLU A 225 11.40 32.32 -12.13
N ILE A 226 12.23 33.37 -11.98
CA ILE A 226 13.41 33.53 -12.84
C ILE A 226 14.36 32.37 -12.61
N ARG A 227 14.69 32.05 -11.35
CA ARG A 227 15.62 30.96 -10.99
C ARG A 227 15.15 29.61 -11.52
N SER A 228 13.87 29.28 -11.39
CA SER A 228 13.32 28.01 -11.88
C SER A 228 13.30 27.94 -13.40
N ARG A 229 12.99 29.04 -14.10
CA ARG A 229 13.09 29.11 -15.57
C ARG A 229 14.53 28.89 -16.05
N LEU A 230 15.52 29.54 -15.41
CA LEU A 230 16.94 29.35 -15.74
C LEU A 230 17.35 27.87 -15.60
N GLN A 231 16.96 27.22 -14.50
CA GLN A 231 17.23 25.81 -14.23
C GLN A 231 16.53 24.90 -15.25
N ARG A 232 15.25 25.12 -15.52
CA ARG A 232 14.45 24.32 -16.47
C ARG A 232 15.06 24.37 -17.87
N GLU A 233 15.28 25.58 -18.37
CA GLU A 233 15.67 25.78 -19.74
C GLU A 233 17.12 25.43 -20.04
N ALA A 234 18.03 25.62 -19.07
CA ALA A 234 19.45 25.34 -19.27
C ALA A 234 19.82 23.89 -18.89
N PHE A 235 19.10 23.29 -17.93
CA PHE A 235 19.46 22.01 -17.32
C PHE A 235 18.32 20.98 -17.35
N GLY A 236 17.20 21.20 -16.66
CA GLY A 236 16.13 20.20 -16.49
C GLY A 236 15.56 19.65 -17.81
N ASP A 237 14.90 20.51 -18.60
CA ASP A 237 14.34 20.16 -19.90
C ASP A 237 15.45 19.81 -20.91
N ASN A 238 16.63 20.42 -20.74
CA ASN A 238 17.74 20.18 -21.63
C ASN A 238 18.23 18.73 -21.52
N VAL A 239 18.39 18.21 -20.31
CA VAL A 239 18.78 16.81 -20.07
C VAL A 239 17.66 15.87 -20.53
N THR A 240 16.43 16.07 -20.05
CA THR A 240 15.32 15.14 -20.30
C THR A 240 14.93 15.06 -21.77
N ARG A 241 15.18 16.10 -22.58
CA ARG A 241 15.06 16.03 -24.04
C ARG A 241 16.00 15.00 -24.69
N PHE A 242 17.21 14.78 -24.16
CA PHE A 242 18.15 13.79 -24.68
C PHE A 242 17.99 12.42 -24.01
N PHE A 243 17.67 12.42 -22.72
CA PHE A 243 17.51 11.23 -21.86
C PHE A 243 16.22 11.35 -21.04
N PRO A 244 15.06 10.97 -21.62
CA PRO A 244 13.74 11.18 -21.00
C PRO A 244 13.55 10.50 -19.63
N GLU A 245 14.23 9.37 -19.41
CA GLU A 245 14.15 8.58 -18.18
C GLU A 245 15.20 9.00 -17.13
N ALA A 246 16.04 10.01 -17.42
CA ALA A 246 17.09 10.42 -16.51
C ALA A 246 16.52 11.05 -15.23
N LEU A 247 17.12 10.69 -14.10
CA LEU A 247 16.91 11.39 -12.83
C LEU A 247 17.74 12.69 -12.84
N VAL A 248 17.06 13.84 -12.82
CA VAL A 248 17.64 15.19 -12.87
C VAL A 248 17.23 15.98 -11.65
N GLY A 249 18.20 16.54 -10.92
CA GLY A 249 17.93 17.28 -9.69
C GLY A 249 19.02 18.29 -9.35
N ASN A 250 18.71 19.18 -8.41
CA ASN A 250 19.64 20.17 -7.87
C ASN A 250 19.53 20.23 -6.36
N TYR A 251 20.66 20.50 -5.70
CA TYR A 251 20.74 20.66 -4.26
C TYR A 251 19.66 21.60 -3.70
N ALA A 252 19.05 21.18 -2.59
CA ALA A 252 17.98 21.87 -1.85
C ALA A 252 16.66 22.13 -2.61
N VAL A 253 16.50 21.68 -3.86
CA VAL A 253 15.26 21.88 -4.62
C VAL A 253 14.35 20.64 -4.46
N HIS A 254 13.19 20.83 -3.83
CA HIS A 254 12.22 19.76 -3.54
C HIS A 254 10.81 20.34 -3.32
N PRO A 255 9.73 19.55 -3.43
CA PRO A 255 8.40 19.93 -2.97
C PRO A 255 8.33 20.13 -1.44
N HIS A 256 7.53 21.09 -0.98
CA HIS A 256 7.39 21.47 0.44
C HIS A 256 6.03 22.17 0.72
N ASP A 257 5.74 22.43 2.00
CA ASP A 257 4.56 23.12 2.55
C ASP A 257 4.55 24.65 2.43
N GLY A 258 5.33 25.21 1.50
CA GLY A 258 5.53 26.66 1.40
C GLY A 258 6.46 27.29 2.46
N HIS A 259 7.11 26.49 3.32
CA HIS A 259 8.04 27.00 4.33
C HIS A 259 9.39 26.28 4.29
N ARG A 260 10.48 27.02 4.54
CA ARG A 260 11.82 26.45 4.65
C ARG A 260 12.36 26.55 6.08
N TYR A 261 12.78 25.39 6.53
CA TYR A 261 13.44 25.10 7.79
C TYR A 261 14.93 25.36 7.54
N TRP A 262 15.58 26.23 8.32
CA TRP A 262 17.04 26.52 8.33
C TRP A 262 17.68 27.24 7.11
N TYR A 263 18.81 27.93 7.35
CA TYR A 263 19.56 28.78 6.40
C TYR A 263 20.87 28.12 5.95
N ASP A 264 21.17 28.14 4.64
CA ASP A 264 22.46 27.68 4.13
C ASP A 264 23.66 28.40 4.76
N TYR A 265 24.86 27.82 4.67
CA TYR A 265 26.05 28.37 5.33
C TYR A 265 26.37 29.82 4.91
N PHE A 266 25.88 30.23 3.74
CA PHE A 266 26.00 31.59 3.21
C PHE A 266 24.77 32.47 3.47
N GLU A 267 23.63 31.90 3.89
CA GLU A 267 22.39 32.62 4.13
C GLU A 267 22.31 33.17 5.57
N ARG A 268 21.66 34.32 5.73
CA ARG A 268 21.44 35.01 6.99
C ARG A 268 19.99 35.46 7.08
N GLU A 269 19.50 35.61 8.31
CA GLU A 269 18.17 36.14 8.55
C GLU A 269 18.00 37.52 7.91
N THR A 270 16.96 37.69 7.09
CA THR A 270 16.61 38.95 6.45
C THR A 270 15.54 39.66 7.29
N PRO A 271 15.79 40.87 7.82
CA PRO A 271 14.81 41.55 8.68
C PRO A 271 13.50 41.86 7.95
N GLY A 272 12.37 41.73 8.67
CA GLY A 272 11.05 42.16 8.19
C GLY A 272 10.36 41.22 7.20
N VAL A 273 10.92 40.03 6.93
CA VAL A 273 10.31 39.02 6.05
C VAL A 273 9.28 38.17 6.80
N PRO A 274 8.25 37.63 6.11
CA PRO A 274 7.27 36.73 6.73
C PRO A 274 7.90 35.43 7.25
N VAL A 275 7.62 35.10 8.52
CA VAL A 275 8.09 33.86 9.17
C VAL A 275 6.99 33.26 10.05
N ILE A 276 6.98 31.93 10.13
CA ILE A 276 6.33 31.18 11.20
C ILE A 276 7.36 30.93 12.30
N VAL A 277 6.99 31.21 13.55
CA VAL A 277 7.87 31.00 14.70
C VAL A 277 7.46 29.73 15.44
N ASP A 278 8.43 28.87 15.68
CA ASP A 278 8.31 27.68 16.54
C ASP A 278 9.41 27.73 17.59
N GLN A 279 9.04 28.04 18.84
CA GLN A 279 9.98 28.46 19.88
C GLN A 279 10.92 29.59 19.41
N ARG A 280 12.21 29.30 19.21
CA ARG A 280 13.22 30.24 18.69
C ARG A 280 13.54 30.01 17.21
N ALA A 281 13.01 28.94 16.60
CA ALA A 281 13.13 28.71 15.17
C ALA A 281 12.26 29.71 14.38
N LYS A 282 12.82 30.24 13.29
CA LYS A 282 12.11 31.10 12.34
C LYS A 282 12.02 30.39 11.00
N TYR A 283 10.84 29.87 10.70
CA TYR A 283 10.50 29.21 9.45
C TYR A 283 10.04 30.24 8.44
N ARG A 284 10.90 30.56 7.48
CA ARG A 284 10.59 31.56 6.45
C ARG A 284 9.66 30.98 5.39
N GLU A 285 8.78 31.82 4.88
CA GLU A 285 8.04 31.49 3.67
C GLU A 285 9.01 31.21 2.52
N TRP A 286 8.65 30.25 1.68
CA TRP A 286 9.46 29.75 0.59
C TRP A 286 8.58 29.53 -0.64
N ALA A 287 8.98 30.12 -1.77
CA ALA A 287 8.24 29.97 -3.01
C ALA A 287 8.40 28.55 -3.60
N HIS A 288 7.32 28.04 -4.18
CA HIS A 288 7.30 26.73 -4.83
C HIS A 288 8.05 26.79 -6.18
N GLU A 289 9.36 26.52 -6.16
CA GLU A 289 10.17 26.53 -7.40
C GLU A 289 10.24 25.16 -8.09
N PHE A 290 10.12 24.06 -7.34
CA PHE A 290 10.35 22.69 -7.83
C PHE A 290 9.57 22.35 -9.11
N ASP A 291 8.25 22.56 -9.10
CA ASP A 291 7.33 22.19 -10.20
C ASP A 291 7.68 22.87 -11.53
N THR A 292 8.43 23.98 -11.47
CA THR A 292 8.77 24.79 -12.64
C THR A 292 10.22 24.62 -13.11
N CYS A 293 11.03 23.83 -12.40
CA CYS A 293 12.45 23.59 -12.69
C CYS A 293 12.72 22.46 -13.69
N GLY A 294 11.73 21.62 -14.03
CA GLY A 294 11.93 20.45 -14.91
C GLY A 294 12.76 19.33 -14.27
N TYR A 295 12.81 19.27 -12.94
CA TYR A 295 13.49 18.19 -12.20
C TYR A 295 12.60 16.96 -12.04
N THR A 296 13.24 15.80 -11.99
CA THR A 296 12.57 14.49 -11.95
C THR A 296 12.78 13.77 -10.62
N PHE A 297 13.53 14.36 -9.68
CA PHE A 297 13.61 13.92 -8.29
C PHE A 297 13.84 15.08 -7.31
N ALA A 298 13.42 14.89 -6.06
CA ALA A 298 13.52 15.87 -4.99
C ALA A 298 14.81 15.69 -4.17
N MET A 299 15.46 16.80 -3.80
CA MET A 299 16.71 16.80 -3.02
C MET A 299 16.64 17.69 -1.76
N PRO A 300 15.89 17.30 -0.73
CA PRO A 300 15.93 18.01 0.56
C PRO A 300 17.30 17.88 1.24
N VAL A 301 17.64 18.83 2.10
CA VAL A 301 18.93 18.87 2.82
C VAL A 301 18.69 18.71 4.31
N VAL A 302 19.17 17.59 4.87
CA VAL A 302 18.89 17.14 6.23
C VAL A 302 20.21 17.04 7.00
N TYR A 303 20.71 18.18 7.50
CA TYR A 303 21.98 18.28 8.23
C TYR A 303 21.81 18.81 9.66
N THR A 304 22.87 18.64 10.46
CA THR A 304 23.06 19.20 11.80
C THR A 304 23.65 20.61 11.74
N TRP A 305 22.90 21.55 11.19
CA TRP A 305 23.33 22.95 11.07
C TRP A 305 23.55 23.61 12.44
N TYR A 306 24.77 24.10 12.70
CA TYR A 306 25.15 24.69 14.00
C TYR A 306 24.11 25.66 14.58
N PRO A 307 23.56 26.63 13.82
CA PRO A 307 22.60 27.60 14.36
C PRO A 307 21.28 26.99 14.82
N THR A 308 20.91 25.80 14.32
CA THR A 308 19.61 25.18 14.60
C THR A 308 19.56 24.51 15.97
N PHE A 309 20.72 24.19 16.57
CA PHE A 309 20.77 23.59 17.91
C PHE A 309 20.13 24.47 18.97
N GLY A 310 20.39 25.78 18.88
CA GLY A 310 19.88 26.79 19.80
C GLY A 310 18.42 27.15 19.59
N TRP A 311 17.76 26.64 18.55
CA TRP A 311 16.35 26.94 18.29
C TRP A 311 15.41 26.33 19.30
N TYR A 312 15.78 25.17 19.81
CA TYR A 312 14.98 24.39 20.73
C TYR A 312 15.70 24.24 22.06
N ASP A 313 14.94 24.20 23.16
CA ASP A 313 15.45 23.97 24.51
C ASP A 313 15.15 22.56 25.04
N PHE A 314 14.73 21.64 24.15
CA PHE A 314 14.36 20.28 24.48
C PHE A 314 15.46 19.51 25.21
N GLU A 315 15.04 18.66 26.16
CA GLU A 315 15.84 17.58 26.74
C GLU A 315 15.18 16.23 26.45
N PRO A 316 15.93 15.21 25.96
CA PRO A 316 17.39 15.21 25.77
C PRO A 316 17.85 16.05 24.57
N LYS A 317 19.07 16.59 24.63
CA LYS A 317 19.68 17.41 23.56
C LYS A 317 19.64 16.79 22.17
N ASP A 318 19.73 15.47 22.04
CA ASP A 318 19.56 14.75 20.77
C ASP A 318 18.23 15.08 20.08
N TYR A 319 17.17 15.34 20.86
CA TYR A 319 15.87 15.69 20.31
C TYR A 319 15.86 17.04 19.58
N ARG A 320 16.79 17.96 19.91
CA ARG A 320 16.92 19.25 19.21
C ARG A 320 17.33 19.03 17.76
N TRP A 321 18.32 18.17 17.54
CA TRP A 321 18.75 17.74 16.21
C TRP A 321 17.67 16.92 15.50
N PHE A 322 17.18 15.88 16.19
CA PHE A 322 16.21 14.95 15.64
C PHE A 322 14.92 15.65 15.20
N TYR A 323 14.38 16.56 16.02
CA TYR A 323 13.16 17.30 15.72
C TYR A 323 13.32 18.13 14.44
N ASN A 324 14.36 18.95 14.34
CA ASN A 324 14.58 19.79 13.17
C ASN A 324 14.80 18.96 11.89
N MET A 325 15.66 17.94 11.94
CA MET A 325 15.94 17.07 10.79
C MET A 325 14.69 16.31 10.35
N MET A 326 13.89 15.81 11.30
CA MET A 326 12.63 15.14 10.99
C MET A 326 11.57 16.09 10.43
N ARG A 327 11.54 17.37 10.84
CA ARG A 327 10.65 18.37 10.22
C ARG A 327 10.99 18.54 8.74
N VAL A 328 12.28 18.63 8.38
CA VAL A 328 12.71 18.70 6.97
C VAL A 328 12.30 17.46 6.20
N ALA A 329 12.67 16.27 6.71
CA ALA A 329 12.33 15.00 6.07
C ALA A 329 10.82 14.83 5.88
N SER A 330 10.02 15.16 6.91
CA SER A 330 8.57 14.99 6.86
C SER A 330 7.91 15.97 5.90
N ASN A 331 8.45 17.19 5.79
CA ASN A 331 7.98 18.15 4.81
C ASN A 331 8.19 17.62 3.39
N ALA A 332 9.41 17.19 3.06
CA ALA A 332 9.71 16.64 1.74
C ALA A 332 8.88 15.37 1.44
N GLY A 333 8.82 14.44 2.40
CA GLY A 333 8.09 13.18 2.25
C GLY A 333 6.57 13.35 2.10
N ARG A 334 5.97 14.34 2.77
CA ARG A 334 4.52 14.60 2.69
C ARG A 334 4.11 15.25 1.38
N HIS A 335 4.96 16.13 0.83
CA HIS A 335 4.60 16.99 -0.30
C HIS A 335 5.17 16.52 -1.64
N THR A 336 6.10 15.57 -1.65
CA THR A 336 6.61 14.99 -2.90
C THR A 336 5.62 13.92 -3.42
N PRO A 337 5.23 13.96 -4.71
CA PRO A 337 4.39 12.91 -5.29
C PRO A 337 5.04 11.53 -5.19
N GLN A 338 4.25 10.49 -4.92
CA GLN A 338 4.77 9.14 -4.63
C GLN A 338 5.65 8.54 -5.75
N GLN A 339 5.39 8.92 -7.00
CA GLN A 339 6.16 8.48 -8.17
C GLN A 339 7.49 9.22 -8.35
N MET A 340 7.71 10.31 -7.61
CA MET A 340 8.91 11.14 -7.72
C MET A 340 9.92 10.71 -6.65
N PRO A 341 11.14 10.29 -7.02
CA PRO A 341 12.13 9.88 -6.03
C PRO A 341 12.53 11.03 -5.12
N ILE A 342 12.78 10.74 -3.84
CA ILE A 342 13.37 11.68 -2.87
C ILE A 342 14.76 11.19 -2.50
N ILE A 343 15.75 11.99 -2.86
CA ILE A 343 17.18 11.70 -2.68
C ILE A 343 17.78 12.81 -1.79
N PRO A 344 17.63 12.68 -0.46
CA PRO A 344 18.07 13.68 0.50
C PRO A 344 19.59 13.77 0.57
N PHE A 345 20.09 15.00 0.63
CA PHE A 345 21.42 15.26 1.15
C PHE A 345 21.43 15.02 2.67
N VAL A 346 22.37 14.20 3.14
CA VAL A 346 22.56 13.88 4.56
C VAL A 346 23.98 14.14 5.02
N HIS A 347 24.12 14.55 6.29
CA HIS A 347 25.39 14.87 6.94
C HIS A 347 25.22 14.85 8.46
N TRP A 348 26.12 14.19 9.19
CA TRP A 348 26.05 14.00 10.64
C TRP A 348 26.84 15.04 11.43
N HIS A 349 28.09 15.35 11.04
CA HIS A 349 28.93 16.31 11.76
C HIS A 349 28.30 17.69 11.79
N THR A 350 28.43 18.39 12.91
CA THR A 350 27.82 19.71 13.05
C THR A 350 28.33 20.66 11.97
N THR A 351 27.43 21.14 11.10
CA THR A 351 27.78 21.88 9.89
C THR A 351 27.89 23.38 10.14
N ALA A 352 28.90 24.00 9.52
CA ALA A 352 29.21 25.43 9.60
C ALA A 352 29.37 25.98 11.04
N PRO A 353 30.15 25.33 11.93
CA PRO A 353 30.41 25.86 13.26
C PRO A 353 31.26 27.14 13.17
N PRO A 354 31.02 28.14 14.06
CA PRO A 354 31.90 29.31 14.17
C PRO A 354 33.30 28.91 14.67
N LYS A 355 34.27 29.83 14.51
CA LYS A 355 35.65 29.61 15.00
C LYS A 355 35.69 29.36 16.51
N GLU A 356 34.89 30.10 17.26
CA GLU A 356 34.70 29.92 18.70
C GLU A 356 33.35 29.24 18.92
N GLN A 357 33.38 27.95 19.25
CA GLN A 357 32.19 27.13 19.41
C GLN A 357 31.69 27.21 20.85
N ASP A 358 30.38 27.42 21.02
CA ASP A 358 29.71 27.23 22.30
C ASP A 358 29.80 25.74 22.72
N PRO A 359 30.44 25.41 23.86
CA PRO A 359 30.57 24.04 24.35
C PRO A 359 29.21 23.39 24.70
N ALA A 360 28.13 24.17 24.80
CA ALA A 360 26.79 23.63 25.03
C ALA A 360 26.20 22.93 23.78
N VAL A 361 26.72 23.25 22.58
CA VAL A 361 26.33 22.61 21.31
C VAL A 361 27.01 21.25 21.21
N GLU A 362 26.28 20.22 21.62
CA GLU A 362 26.77 18.85 21.56
C GLU A 362 26.53 18.23 20.19
N GLN A 363 27.54 17.52 19.68
CA GLN A 363 27.43 16.72 18.47
C GLN A 363 26.29 15.70 18.62
N PHE A 364 25.44 15.60 17.60
CA PHE A 364 24.32 14.67 17.57
C PHE A 364 24.82 13.23 17.80
N SER A 365 24.15 12.43 18.62
CA SER A 365 24.57 11.04 18.82
C SER A 365 24.48 10.22 17.52
N ARG A 366 25.37 9.23 17.39
CA ARG A 366 25.45 8.39 16.19
C ARG A 366 24.20 7.53 16.05
N GLU A 367 23.73 7.00 17.18
CA GLU A 367 22.56 6.14 17.27
C GLU A 367 21.31 6.90 16.83
N LYS A 368 21.06 8.10 17.37
CA LYS A 368 19.87 8.89 17.00
C LYS A 368 19.94 9.45 15.59
N TYR A 369 21.13 9.70 15.05
CA TYR A 369 21.27 10.03 13.63
C TYR A 369 20.89 8.86 12.72
N GLN A 370 21.30 7.63 13.03
CA GLN A 370 20.86 6.45 12.29
C GLN A 370 19.34 6.24 12.40
N GLU A 371 18.72 6.59 13.53
CA GLU A 371 17.26 6.64 13.64
C GLU A 371 16.64 7.65 12.66
N VAL A 372 17.18 8.88 12.53
CA VAL A 372 16.71 9.85 11.52
C VAL A 372 16.75 9.25 10.12
N LEU A 373 17.85 8.60 9.73
CA LEU A 373 17.98 7.96 8.42
C LEU A 373 16.90 6.88 8.20
N TRP A 374 16.64 6.03 9.20
CA TRP A 374 15.54 5.06 9.13
C TRP A 374 14.17 5.72 8.98
N HIS A 375 13.91 6.76 9.78
CA HIS A 375 12.64 7.48 9.74
C HIS A 375 12.43 8.18 8.40
N MET A 376 13.49 8.66 7.73
CA MET A 376 13.43 9.21 6.37
C MET A 376 12.96 8.17 5.36
N LEU A 377 13.58 6.98 5.34
CA LEU A 377 13.16 5.88 4.45
C LEU A 377 11.69 5.51 4.67
N LEU A 378 11.27 5.44 5.93
CA LEU A 378 9.89 5.13 6.31
C LEU A 378 8.88 6.27 6.06
N ARG A 379 9.38 7.48 5.74
CA ARG A 379 8.58 8.62 5.30
C ARG A 379 8.67 8.86 3.79
N GLY A 380 9.06 7.83 3.04
CA GLY A 380 9.00 7.83 1.57
C GLY A 380 10.30 8.26 0.88
N HIS A 381 11.44 8.33 1.58
CA HIS A 381 12.72 8.64 0.91
C HIS A 381 13.34 7.38 0.27
N ASP A 382 13.91 7.56 -0.92
CA ASP A 382 14.32 6.44 -1.78
C ASP A 382 15.77 6.00 -1.59
N THR A 383 16.65 6.89 -1.17
CA THR A 383 18.06 6.57 -0.90
C THR A 383 18.70 7.73 -0.13
N PHE A 384 20.03 7.82 -0.08
CA PHE A 384 20.76 8.91 0.54
C PHE A 384 21.83 9.48 -0.39
N PHE A 385 22.08 10.77 -0.28
CA PHE A 385 23.20 11.47 -0.89
C PHE A 385 24.10 12.03 0.20
N LEU A 386 25.26 11.40 0.43
CA LEU A 386 26.19 11.83 1.47
C LEU A 386 27.08 12.97 0.96
N TRP A 387 27.09 14.08 1.70
CA TRP A 387 28.11 15.13 1.61
C TRP A 387 28.89 15.20 2.92
N CYS A 388 30.21 15.42 2.84
CA CYS A 388 31.06 15.72 3.99
C CYS A 388 32.44 16.20 3.55
N THR A 389 33.24 16.73 4.48
CA THR A 389 34.65 17.02 4.23
C THR A 389 35.51 15.74 4.25
N SER A 390 36.75 15.82 3.75
CA SER A 390 37.65 14.65 3.73
C SER A 390 37.92 14.07 5.13
N PRO A 391 38.18 14.86 6.20
CA PRO A 391 38.41 14.31 7.55
C PRO A 391 37.19 13.59 8.15
N GLU A 392 35.98 13.99 7.76
CA GLU A 392 34.72 13.47 8.30
C GLU A 392 34.29 12.15 7.63
N LEU A 393 34.76 11.91 6.40
CA LEU A 393 34.28 10.87 5.49
C LEU A 393 34.23 9.48 6.12
N ALA A 394 35.24 9.08 6.88
CA ALA A 394 35.30 7.74 7.47
C ALA A 394 34.12 7.47 8.43
N THR A 395 33.74 8.48 9.22
CA THR A 395 32.62 8.35 10.17
C THR A 395 31.29 8.47 9.43
N GLU A 396 31.16 9.46 8.57
CA GLU A 396 29.93 9.76 7.82
C GLU A 396 29.46 8.59 6.95
N ILE A 397 30.38 8.04 6.14
CA ILE A 397 30.03 6.96 5.22
C ILE A 397 29.60 5.71 5.99
N LYS A 398 30.25 5.43 7.12
CA LYS A 398 29.93 4.27 7.95
C LYS A 398 28.49 4.36 8.47
N LEU A 399 28.11 5.51 9.04
CA LEU A 399 26.78 5.70 9.63
C LEU A 399 25.66 5.56 8.59
N VAL A 400 25.84 6.21 7.43
CA VAL A 400 24.83 6.19 6.36
C VAL A 400 24.75 4.82 5.67
N HIS A 401 25.90 4.19 5.39
CA HIS A 401 25.97 2.90 4.72
C HIS A 401 25.38 1.77 5.56
N GLU A 402 25.60 1.76 6.87
CA GLU A 402 25.02 0.77 7.78
C GLU A 402 23.49 0.75 7.71
N VAL A 403 22.84 1.93 7.71
CA VAL A 403 21.38 2.05 7.57
C VAL A 403 20.93 1.66 6.16
N TYR A 404 21.59 2.17 5.12
CA TYR A 404 21.24 1.84 3.73
C TYR A 404 21.30 0.33 3.49
N ARG A 405 22.41 -0.33 3.89
CA ARG A 405 22.58 -1.78 3.75
C ARG A 405 21.52 -2.56 4.50
N ALA A 406 21.26 -2.21 5.77
CA ALA A 406 20.24 -2.88 6.58
C ALA A 406 18.82 -2.70 6.02
N SER A 407 18.55 -1.55 5.38
CA SER A 407 17.24 -1.24 4.80
C SER A 407 16.84 -2.17 3.64
N LEU A 408 17.83 -2.80 2.97
CA LEU A 408 17.59 -3.70 1.84
C LEU A 408 16.77 -4.95 2.23
N GLU A 409 16.77 -5.34 3.51
CA GLU A 409 15.88 -6.39 4.03
C GLU A 409 14.39 -6.06 3.77
N TYR A 410 14.06 -4.77 3.78
CA TYR A 410 12.71 -4.22 3.69
C TYR A 410 12.39 -3.59 2.33
N ASN A 411 13.20 -3.83 1.29
CA ASN A 411 13.05 -3.24 -0.04
C ASN A 411 11.62 -3.30 -0.59
N GLY A 412 10.89 -4.39 -0.32
CA GLY A 412 9.50 -4.54 -0.73
C GLY A 412 8.56 -3.47 -0.15
N PHE A 413 8.77 -3.06 1.10
CA PHE A 413 8.05 -1.95 1.72
C PHE A 413 8.60 -0.61 1.24
N ILE A 414 9.92 -0.41 1.20
CA ILE A 414 10.46 0.92 0.89
C ILE A 414 10.19 1.35 -0.55
N ARG A 415 10.10 0.42 -1.50
CA ARG A 415 9.79 0.74 -2.91
C ARG A 415 8.30 0.90 -3.23
N ARG A 416 7.40 0.32 -2.43
CA ARG A 416 5.97 0.20 -2.78
C ARG A 416 5.02 0.63 -1.68
N GLY A 417 5.54 0.84 -0.49
CA GLY A 417 4.76 1.20 0.68
C GLY A 417 4.37 2.68 0.62
N VAL A 418 3.26 2.98 1.27
CA VAL A 418 2.76 4.35 1.45
C VAL A 418 3.09 4.79 2.87
N PRO A 419 3.76 5.94 3.08
CA PRO A 419 3.98 6.48 4.42
C PRO A 419 2.69 6.62 5.22
N VAL A 420 2.72 6.25 6.50
CA VAL A 420 1.54 6.26 7.39
C VAL A 420 1.55 7.40 8.39
N GLU A 421 2.69 8.04 8.62
CA GLU A 421 2.87 9.09 9.62
C GLU A 421 3.92 10.10 9.17
N PHE A 422 3.59 11.39 9.32
CA PHE A 422 4.46 12.53 8.99
C PHE A 422 4.53 13.56 10.12
N GLU A 423 3.76 13.40 11.18
CA GLU A 423 3.84 14.29 12.34
C GLU A 423 5.15 14.06 13.11
N VAL A 424 5.68 15.14 13.67
CA VAL A 424 6.85 15.14 14.55
C VAL A 424 6.41 15.81 15.86
N PRO A 425 6.39 15.10 16.99
CA PRO A 425 5.91 15.64 18.26
C PRO A 425 6.63 16.94 18.65
N ALA A 426 5.90 18.00 19.00
CA ALA A 426 6.50 19.27 19.44
C ALA A 426 7.12 19.22 20.85
N LYS A 427 7.17 18.04 21.47
CA LYS A 427 7.78 17.75 22.76
C LYS A 427 8.49 16.39 22.69
N PRO A 428 9.60 16.19 23.42
CA PRO A 428 10.27 14.89 23.52
C PRO A 428 9.30 13.77 23.91
N GLY A 429 9.27 12.71 23.12
CA GLY A 429 8.35 11.58 23.25
C GLY A 429 8.59 10.53 22.15
N PRO A 430 7.68 9.55 21.98
CA PRO A 430 7.77 8.56 20.92
C PRO A 430 7.54 9.20 19.55
N VAL A 431 8.50 9.00 18.63
CA VAL A 431 8.35 9.32 17.22
C VAL A 431 8.19 8.03 16.43
N VAL A 432 7.15 7.96 15.60
CA VAL A 432 6.85 6.80 14.77
C VAL A 432 6.91 7.19 13.29
N SER A 433 7.52 6.32 12.48
CA SER A 433 7.35 6.33 11.02
C SER A 433 6.95 4.93 10.57
N GLY A 434 6.31 4.83 9.42
CA GLY A 434 6.06 3.53 8.83
C GLY A 434 5.56 3.59 7.39
N LEU A 435 5.62 2.44 6.72
CA LEU A 435 5.17 2.24 5.36
C LEU A 435 4.11 1.13 5.33
N ARG A 436 2.94 1.46 4.79
CA ARG A 436 1.88 0.48 4.56
C ARG A 436 2.03 -0.19 3.22
N LEU A 437 2.00 -1.52 3.21
CA LEU A 437 1.91 -2.33 1.99
C LEU A 437 0.81 -3.38 2.16
N GLY A 438 -0.34 -3.14 1.52
CA GLY A 438 -1.52 -3.97 1.67
C GLY A 438 -2.11 -3.91 3.08
N ASN A 439 -2.23 -5.07 3.73
CA ASN A 439 -2.72 -5.22 5.11
C ASN A 439 -1.59 -5.22 6.15
N ARG A 440 -0.37 -4.82 5.77
CA ARG A 440 0.78 -4.77 6.69
C ARG A 440 1.37 -3.37 6.75
N VAL A 441 1.88 -3.00 7.91
CA VAL A 441 2.64 -1.77 8.14
C VAL A 441 4.01 -2.14 8.66
N LEU A 442 5.07 -1.74 7.95
CA LEU A 442 6.42 -1.72 8.49
C LEU A 442 6.59 -0.44 9.29
N ALA A 443 6.80 -0.52 10.59
CA ALA A 443 6.92 0.62 11.48
C ALA A 443 8.25 0.62 12.25
N ARG A 444 8.72 1.82 12.58
CA ARG A 444 9.81 2.05 13.52
C ARG A 444 9.42 3.13 14.51
N ARG A 445 9.80 2.93 15.76
CA ARG A 445 9.63 3.86 16.87
C ARG A 445 10.99 4.26 17.44
N THR A 446 11.16 5.56 17.71
CA THR A 446 12.29 6.09 18.49
C THR A 446 11.75 6.92 19.65
N ASP A 447 12.14 6.57 20.87
CA ASP A 447 11.71 7.27 22.09
C ASP A 447 12.71 8.33 22.56
N PHE A 448 12.17 9.46 23.02
CA PHE A 448 12.89 10.59 23.63
C PHE A 448 12.32 10.98 25.00
N GLY A 449 11.47 10.15 25.59
CA GLY A 449 10.87 10.34 26.91
C GLY A 449 10.65 9.00 27.64
N PRO A 450 10.08 9.02 28.85
CA PRO A 450 9.88 7.81 29.67
C PRO A 450 8.66 6.96 29.25
N GLU A 451 7.99 7.30 28.14
CA GLU A 451 6.79 6.62 27.67
C GLU A 451 7.10 5.19 27.21
N ASN A 452 6.44 4.21 27.83
CA ASN A 452 6.60 2.78 27.51
C ASN A 452 5.30 2.13 26.98
N GLU A 453 4.24 2.91 26.79
CA GLU A 453 2.97 2.44 26.25
C GLU A 453 3.03 2.36 24.73
N ASP A 454 2.25 1.45 24.12
CA ASP A 454 2.16 1.33 22.67
C ASP A 454 1.60 2.61 22.03
N LYS A 455 2.10 2.95 20.85
CA LYS A 455 1.63 4.11 20.10
C LYS A 455 0.61 3.69 19.06
N LEU A 456 -0.61 4.19 19.15
CA LEU A 456 -1.61 4.03 18.10
C LEU A 456 -1.31 5.00 16.95
N VAL A 457 -1.19 4.46 15.74
CA VAL A 457 -1.09 5.23 14.49
C VAL A 457 -2.37 5.03 13.70
N THR A 458 -3.00 6.15 13.31
CA THR A 458 -4.20 6.13 12.46
C THR A 458 -3.77 6.22 11.00
N LEU A 459 -4.19 5.24 10.20
CA LEU A 459 -3.91 5.13 8.79
C LEU A 459 -4.86 6.03 7.98
N THR A 460 -4.51 6.31 6.72
CA THR A 460 -5.27 7.20 5.83
C THR A 460 -6.71 6.75 5.55
N ASP A 461 -7.02 5.47 5.70
CA ASP A 461 -8.37 4.90 5.57
C ASP A 461 -9.14 4.81 6.90
N GLY A 462 -8.57 5.35 7.99
CA GLY A 462 -9.18 5.36 9.32
C GLY A 462 -8.91 4.11 10.16
N ASP A 463 -8.24 3.09 9.61
CA ASP A 463 -7.76 1.94 10.38
C ASP A 463 -6.67 2.38 11.37
N THR A 464 -6.48 1.62 12.46
CA THR A 464 -5.43 1.91 13.45
C THR A 464 -4.50 0.73 13.63
N VAL A 465 -3.19 1.00 13.77
CA VAL A 465 -2.18 0.01 14.17
C VAL A 465 -1.54 0.41 15.49
N SER A 466 -1.30 -0.58 16.35
CA SER A 466 -0.55 -0.40 17.61
C SER A 466 0.92 -0.67 17.36
N VAL A 467 1.79 0.29 17.66
CA VAL A 467 3.24 0.17 17.53
C VAL A 467 3.85 0.00 18.91
N ASP A 468 4.38 -1.20 19.16
CA ASP A 468 4.93 -1.58 20.47
C ASP A 468 6.07 -0.64 20.88
N SER A 469 6.24 -0.44 22.18
CA SER A 469 7.39 0.26 22.77
C SER A 469 8.68 -0.58 22.74
N LYS A 470 9.09 -1.03 21.56
CA LYS A 470 10.34 -1.77 21.33
C LYS A 470 11.19 -1.11 20.25
N THR A 471 12.50 -1.22 20.42
CA THR A 471 13.47 -0.74 19.42
C THR A 471 13.46 -1.62 18.18
N GLY A 472 13.81 -1.03 17.03
CA GLY A 472 13.91 -1.76 15.77
C GLY A 472 12.65 -1.74 14.91
N MET A 473 12.69 -2.52 13.83
CA MET A 473 11.59 -2.65 12.86
C MET A 473 10.49 -3.57 13.38
N GLN A 474 9.25 -3.23 13.05
CA GLN A 474 8.06 -4.01 13.37
C GLN A 474 7.20 -4.18 12.13
N ILE A 475 6.69 -5.40 11.87
CA ILE A 475 5.70 -5.64 10.83
C ILE A 475 4.36 -5.92 11.52
N LEU A 476 3.41 -5.00 11.32
CA LEU A 476 2.13 -4.98 12.01
C LEU A 476 1.01 -5.31 11.01
N GLU A 477 0.01 -6.08 11.41
CA GLU A 477 -1.18 -6.34 10.59
C GLU A 477 -2.28 -5.30 10.83
N VAL A 478 -2.89 -4.82 9.75
CA VAL A 478 -4.02 -3.89 9.78
C VAL A 478 -5.31 -4.70 9.91
N LYS A 479 -5.95 -4.66 11.07
CA LYS A 479 -7.27 -5.25 11.30
C LYS A 479 -8.35 -4.32 10.72
N GLN A 480 -8.78 -4.56 9.47
CA GLN A 480 -9.89 -3.82 8.87
C GLN A 480 -11.18 -4.07 9.66
N LYS A 481 -11.84 -3.01 10.12
CA LYS A 481 -13.22 -3.13 10.63
C LYS A 481 -14.17 -3.13 9.42
N PRO A 482 -15.00 -4.17 9.21
CA PRO A 482 -15.92 -4.19 8.08
C PRO A 482 -16.95 -3.06 8.17
N ARG A 483 -17.26 -2.43 7.02
CA ARG A 483 -18.27 -1.36 6.90
C ARG A 483 -19.69 -1.83 7.28
N HIS A 484 -19.96 -3.12 7.18
CA HIS A 484 -21.26 -3.73 7.50
C HIS A 484 -21.06 -5.08 8.20
N ARG A 485 -21.95 -5.48 9.12
CA ARG A 485 -21.83 -6.76 9.87
C ARG A 485 -22.44 -7.97 9.16
N GLY A 486 -23.07 -7.77 8.00
CA GLY A 486 -23.80 -8.81 7.26
C GLY A 486 -25.18 -9.14 7.82
N ILE A 487 -25.58 -8.44 8.90
CA ILE A 487 -26.89 -8.54 9.54
C ILE A 487 -27.78 -7.42 8.98
N LEU A 488 -28.99 -7.76 8.56
CA LEU A 488 -29.91 -6.80 7.93
C LEU A 488 -30.80 -6.14 8.97
N THR A 489 -31.43 -5.03 8.59
CA THR A 489 -32.49 -4.39 9.37
C THR A 489 -33.79 -4.46 8.59
N ASP A 490 -34.85 -5.01 9.18
CA ASP A 490 -36.16 -5.05 8.53
C ASP A 490 -36.91 -3.70 8.62
N HIS A 491 -38.05 -3.62 7.95
CA HIS A 491 -38.90 -2.43 7.93
C HIS A 491 -39.45 -2.01 9.31
N ASN A 492 -39.33 -2.86 10.34
CA ASN A 492 -39.69 -2.55 11.73
C ASN A 492 -38.47 -2.15 12.58
N GLY A 493 -37.29 -1.98 11.96
CA GLY A 493 -36.05 -1.64 12.65
C GLY A 493 -35.42 -2.81 13.41
N ARG A 494 -35.85 -4.06 13.19
CA ARG A 494 -35.28 -5.23 13.86
C ARG A 494 -34.07 -5.74 13.10
N ARG A 495 -33.01 -6.08 13.83
CA ARG A 495 -31.85 -6.78 13.26
C ARG A 495 -32.23 -8.22 12.92
N ARG A 496 -31.94 -8.66 11.70
CA ARG A 496 -32.32 -9.96 11.14
C ARG A 496 -31.10 -10.72 10.64
N PHE A 497 -31.00 -12.00 11.00
CA PHE A 497 -30.00 -12.90 10.41
C PHE A 497 -30.57 -13.38 9.08
N PRO A 498 -29.93 -13.12 7.93
CA PRO A 498 -30.44 -13.53 6.63
C PRO A 498 -30.64 -15.04 6.52
N ILE A 499 -31.89 -15.45 6.33
CA ILE A 499 -32.33 -16.81 6.00
C ILE A 499 -33.06 -16.70 4.67
N GLY A 500 -32.31 -16.87 3.58
CA GLY A 500 -32.76 -16.45 2.26
C GLY A 500 -33.05 -17.58 1.26
N SER A 501 -33.83 -17.27 0.23
CA SER A 501 -34.00 -18.14 -0.94
C SER A 501 -33.94 -17.34 -2.24
N TYR A 502 -33.24 -17.88 -3.24
CA TYR A 502 -33.24 -17.36 -4.60
C TYR A 502 -34.60 -17.52 -5.31
N GLU A 503 -35.47 -18.42 -4.83
CA GLU A 503 -36.83 -18.59 -5.34
C GLU A 503 -37.72 -17.43 -4.85
N PHE A 504 -38.34 -16.71 -5.79
CA PHE A 504 -39.53 -15.94 -5.51
C PHE A 504 -40.74 -16.65 -6.13
N PRO A 505 -41.57 -17.34 -5.33
CA PRO A 505 -42.65 -18.14 -5.87
C PRO A 505 -43.78 -17.25 -6.43
N GLY A 506 -44.24 -17.53 -7.65
CA GLY A 506 -45.41 -16.87 -8.23
C GLY A 506 -46.75 -17.30 -7.61
N ASP A 507 -46.74 -18.38 -6.83
CA ASP A 507 -47.89 -18.85 -6.05
C ASP A 507 -47.86 -18.24 -4.64
N ARG A 508 -48.95 -17.54 -4.30
CA ARG A 508 -49.10 -16.81 -3.02
C ARG A 508 -49.13 -17.76 -1.81
N GLU A 509 -49.67 -18.96 -1.94
CA GLU A 509 -49.67 -19.94 -0.85
C GLU A 509 -48.26 -20.48 -0.60
N ARG A 510 -47.49 -20.74 -1.67
CA ARG A 510 -46.07 -21.10 -1.54
C ARG A 510 -45.26 -19.97 -0.90
N LEU A 511 -45.49 -18.71 -1.29
CA LEU A 511 -44.84 -17.55 -0.66
C LEU A 511 -45.14 -17.47 0.84
N ARG A 512 -46.41 -17.62 1.22
CA ARG A 512 -46.83 -17.65 2.63
C ARG A 512 -46.16 -18.81 3.38
N SER A 513 -46.14 -20.00 2.79
CA SER A 513 -45.51 -21.18 3.41
C SER A 513 -44.02 -20.99 3.67
N MET A 514 -43.29 -20.33 2.76
CA MET A 514 -41.88 -19.99 2.96
C MET A 514 -41.71 -18.98 4.10
N ALA A 515 -42.56 -17.95 4.17
CA ALA A 515 -42.53 -16.97 5.27
C ALA A 515 -42.80 -17.63 6.63
N GLU A 516 -43.83 -18.46 6.71
CA GLU A 516 -44.21 -19.19 7.92
C GLU A 516 -43.16 -20.22 8.34
N SER A 517 -42.36 -20.73 7.39
CA SER A 517 -41.25 -21.63 7.70
C SER A 517 -40.01 -20.91 8.21
N GLY A 518 -39.99 -19.57 8.26
CA GLY A 518 -38.85 -18.80 8.79
C GLY A 518 -37.86 -18.30 7.75
N PHE A 519 -38.11 -18.47 6.44
CA PHE A 519 -37.41 -17.61 5.47
C PHE A 519 -37.78 -16.16 5.74
N ASN A 520 -36.78 -15.27 5.69
CA ASN A 520 -36.98 -13.84 5.95
C ASN A 520 -36.45 -12.93 4.85
N LEU A 521 -35.81 -13.48 3.80
CA LEU A 521 -35.19 -12.73 2.71
C LEU A 521 -35.41 -13.45 1.37
N LEU A 522 -35.93 -12.77 0.34
CA LEU A 522 -36.20 -13.37 -0.98
C LEU A 522 -35.71 -12.51 -2.16
N ARG A 523 -35.42 -13.14 -3.30
CA ARG A 523 -34.99 -12.48 -4.53
C ARG A 523 -36.16 -11.85 -5.30
N CYS A 524 -36.50 -10.60 -5.01
CA CYS A 524 -37.73 -9.99 -5.53
C CYS A 524 -37.60 -9.43 -6.96
N GLY A 525 -36.46 -8.83 -7.32
CA GLY A 525 -36.18 -8.35 -8.69
C GLY A 525 -37.00 -7.15 -9.21
N ASN A 526 -38.23 -6.95 -8.74
CA ASN A 526 -39.12 -5.87 -9.15
C ASN A 526 -40.01 -5.40 -7.99
N ARG A 527 -40.83 -4.37 -8.24
CA ARG A 527 -41.69 -3.75 -7.23
C ARG A 527 -42.81 -4.67 -6.76
N ASP A 528 -43.52 -5.34 -7.66
CA ASP A 528 -44.66 -6.20 -7.29
C ASP A 528 -44.25 -7.36 -6.36
N ALA A 529 -43.06 -7.92 -6.60
CA ALA A 529 -42.48 -8.93 -5.73
C ALA A 529 -42.08 -8.37 -4.37
N LEU A 530 -41.53 -7.15 -4.33
CA LEU A 530 -41.22 -6.46 -3.08
C LEU A 530 -42.49 -6.11 -2.29
N ASP A 531 -43.56 -5.69 -2.96
CA ASP A 531 -44.88 -5.42 -2.35
C ASP A 531 -45.43 -6.72 -1.72
N SER A 532 -45.40 -7.82 -2.48
CA SER A 532 -45.86 -9.14 -2.01
C SER A 532 -45.03 -9.69 -0.84
N ALA A 533 -43.71 -9.47 -0.86
CA ALA A 533 -42.83 -9.79 0.26
C ALA A 533 -43.18 -8.95 1.50
N HIS A 534 -43.41 -7.65 1.31
CA HIS A 534 -43.75 -6.72 2.38
C HIS A 534 -45.06 -7.09 3.09
N GLU A 535 -46.09 -7.49 2.33
CA GLU A 535 -47.37 -7.94 2.87
C GLU A 535 -47.24 -9.11 3.86
N LEU A 536 -46.20 -9.94 3.71
CA LEU A 536 -45.92 -11.08 4.57
C LEU A 536 -44.81 -10.80 5.60
N GLY A 537 -44.36 -9.55 5.70
CA GLY A 537 -43.30 -9.13 6.62
C GLY A 537 -41.89 -9.59 6.22
N LEU A 538 -41.69 -10.04 4.99
CA LEU A 538 -40.42 -10.48 4.45
C LEU A 538 -39.55 -9.31 3.99
N MET A 539 -38.25 -9.53 3.97
CA MET A 539 -37.28 -8.66 3.28
C MET A 539 -37.04 -9.17 1.86
N GLY A 540 -36.60 -8.28 0.99
CA GLY A 540 -36.28 -8.57 -0.39
C GLY A 540 -34.92 -8.02 -0.80
N TRP A 541 -34.26 -8.76 -1.71
CA TRP A 541 -33.12 -8.24 -2.46
C TRP A 541 -33.42 -8.11 -3.94
N VAL A 542 -32.70 -7.21 -4.59
CA VAL A 542 -32.85 -6.93 -6.02
C VAL A 542 -31.50 -7.08 -6.74
N PRO A 543 -31.39 -7.99 -7.73
CA PRO A 543 -30.22 -8.08 -8.61
C PRO A 543 -30.14 -6.88 -9.55
N LEU A 544 -28.91 -6.39 -9.74
CA LEU A 544 -28.56 -5.26 -10.60
C LEU A 544 -27.46 -5.64 -11.59
N ASN A 545 -27.62 -5.21 -12.84
CA ASN A 545 -26.64 -5.43 -13.91
C ASN A 545 -25.50 -4.40 -13.88
N VAL A 546 -24.75 -4.34 -12.77
CA VAL A 546 -23.65 -3.37 -12.61
C VAL A 546 -22.43 -3.66 -13.49
N GLN A 547 -22.30 -4.88 -14.04
CA GLN A 547 -21.27 -5.26 -15.01
C GLN A 547 -21.32 -4.45 -16.32
N ASP A 548 -22.45 -3.78 -16.58
CA ASP A 548 -22.66 -2.94 -17.75
C ASP A 548 -22.30 -1.46 -17.50
N GLY A 549 -21.93 -1.08 -16.28
CA GLY A 549 -21.54 0.29 -15.92
C GLY A 549 -22.71 1.16 -15.42
N ALA A 550 -22.47 2.46 -15.32
CA ALA A 550 -23.46 3.45 -14.88
C ALA A 550 -24.49 3.78 -15.98
N THR A 551 -25.30 2.80 -16.37
CA THR A 551 -26.26 2.94 -17.48
C THR A 551 -27.56 3.65 -17.06
N SER A 552 -28.28 4.22 -18.04
CA SER A 552 -29.61 4.80 -17.81
C SER A 552 -30.65 3.76 -17.35
N ALA A 553 -30.51 2.51 -17.80
CA ALA A 553 -31.35 1.40 -17.36
C ALA A 553 -31.11 1.08 -15.87
N LEU A 554 -29.84 1.01 -15.44
CA LEU A 554 -29.48 0.82 -14.03
C LEU A 554 -30.04 1.95 -13.16
N ARG A 555 -29.82 3.21 -13.56
CA ARG A 555 -30.36 4.39 -12.86
C ARG A 555 -31.88 4.27 -12.66
N LYS A 556 -32.61 3.98 -13.74
CA LYS A 556 -34.08 3.85 -13.70
C LYS A 556 -34.53 2.75 -12.76
N GLN A 557 -33.87 1.59 -12.77
CA GLN A 557 -34.20 0.47 -11.90
C GLN A 557 -33.98 0.85 -10.42
N VAL A 558 -32.85 1.47 -10.09
CA VAL A 558 -32.54 1.90 -8.71
C VAL A 558 -33.54 2.96 -8.24
N GLU A 559 -33.78 4.00 -9.02
CA GLU A 559 -34.73 5.08 -8.67
C GLU A 559 -36.16 4.54 -8.44
N THR A 560 -36.55 3.49 -9.17
CA THR A 560 -37.89 2.89 -9.03
C THR A 560 -38.05 2.10 -7.71
N LEU A 561 -36.96 1.53 -7.18
CA LEU A 561 -37.03 0.53 -6.11
C LEU A 561 -36.36 0.98 -4.80
N ARG A 562 -35.44 1.95 -4.84
CA ARG A 562 -34.58 2.34 -3.71
C ARG A 562 -35.32 2.75 -2.45
N ASP A 563 -36.56 3.23 -2.56
CA ASP A 563 -37.34 3.73 -1.42
C ASP A 563 -38.33 2.67 -0.89
N HIS A 564 -38.34 1.46 -1.47
CA HIS A 564 -39.26 0.41 -1.07
C HIS A 564 -38.91 -0.16 0.33
N PRO A 565 -39.87 -0.28 1.27
CA PRO A 565 -39.60 -0.68 2.65
C PRO A 565 -39.09 -2.12 2.80
N ALA A 566 -39.53 -3.06 1.95
CA ALA A 566 -39.03 -4.43 1.97
C ALA A 566 -37.64 -4.60 1.34
N LEU A 567 -37.13 -3.64 0.55
CA LEU A 567 -35.81 -3.75 -0.05
C LEU A 567 -34.74 -3.50 1.02
N THR A 568 -33.85 -4.47 1.24
CA THR A 568 -32.81 -4.39 2.29
C THR A 568 -31.39 -4.64 1.80
N VAL A 569 -31.19 -5.14 0.58
CA VAL A 569 -29.87 -5.37 -0.01
C VAL A 569 -29.94 -5.34 -1.54
N TRP A 570 -28.90 -4.78 -2.14
CA TRP A 570 -28.67 -4.85 -3.59
C TRP A 570 -27.74 -6.01 -3.91
N GLU A 571 -28.06 -6.80 -4.92
CA GLU A 571 -27.22 -7.89 -5.41
C GLU A 571 -26.56 -7.46 -6.73
N GLY A 572 -25.25 -7.69 -6.87
CA GLY A 572 -24.57 -7.56 -8.16
C GLY A 572 -24.81 -8.76 -9.07
N PRO A 573 -23.96 -8.98 -10.07
CA PRO A 573 -24.12 -10.07 -11.00
C PRO A 573 -23.61 -11.37 -10.34
N ASP A 574 -24.39 -12.45 -10.49
CA ASP A 574 -24.10 -13.75 -9.90
C ASP A 574 -22.90 -14.42 -10.62
N GLU A 575 -21.96 -14.95 -9.83
CA GLU A 575 -20.74 -15.64 -10.32
C GLU A 575 -19.94 -14.85 -11.36
N ILE A 576 -19.86 -13.52 -11.23
CA ILE A 576 -19.36 -12.65 -12.30
C ILE A 576 -17.92 -12.97 -12.72
N VAL A 577 -17.01 -13.29 -11.80
CA VAL A 577 -15.62 -13.65 -12.15
C VAL A 577 -15.56 -14.96 -12.91
N TRP A 578 -16.44 -15.89 -12.57
CA TRP A 578 -16.55 -17.18 -13.24
C TRP A 578 -16.80 -17.01 -14.75
N THR A 579 -17.64 -16.04 -15.12
CA THR A 579 -18.08 -15.80 -16.51
C THR A 579 -16.97 -15.49 -17.52
N PHE A 580 -15.80 -15.02 -17.06
CA PHE A 580 -14.64 -14.70 -17.91
C PHE A 580 -13.36 -15.46 -17.56
N THR A 581 -13.41 -16.38 -16.59
CA THR A 581 -12.27 -17.20 -16.18
C THR A 581 -12.49 -18.69 -16.44
N ALA A 582 -13.55 -19.29 -15.90
CA ALA A 582 -13.71 -20.75 -15.82
C ALA A 582 -15.09 -21.27 -16.27
N TYR A 583 -15.98 -20.39 -16.72
CA TYR A 583 -17.31 -20.77 -17.20
C TYR A 583 -17.26 -21.69 -18.41
N SER A 584 -18.10 -22.73 -18.44
CA SER A 584 -18.05 -23.77 -19.46
C SER A 584 -18.26 -23.25 -20.89
N PHE A 585 -19.06 -22.19 -21.05
CA PHE A 585 -19.35 -21.61 -22.37
C PHE A 585 -18.19 -20.76 -22.94
N LEU A 586 -17.09 -20.59 -22.21
CA LEU A 586 -15.88 -19.96 -22.75
C LEU A 586 -15.23 -20.80 -23.85
N LYS A 587 -15.54 -22.11 -23.92
CA LYS A 587 -15.10 -22.95 -25.02
C LYS A 587 -15.71 -22.47 -26.34
N GLU A 588 -17.02 -22.24 -26.39
CA GLU A 588 -17.66 -21.70 -27.60
C GLU A 588 -17.39 -20.19 -27.77
N ARG A 589 -17.44 -19.41 -26.68
CA ARG A 589 -17.38 -17.94 -26.74
C ARG A 589 -15.97 -17.39 -26.98
N ALA A 590 -14.95 -18.02 -26.43
CA ALA A 590 -13.57 -17.53 -26.42
C ALA A 590 -12.54 -18.58 -26.87
N GLY A 591 -12.97 -19.82 -27.10
CA GLY A 591 -12.12 -20.90 -27.60
C GLY A 591 -11.09 -21.40 -26.58
N PHE A 592 -11.42 -21.39 -25.29
CA PHE A 592 -10.61 -22.05 -24.24
C PHE A 592 -11.52 -22.69 -23.19
N THR A 593 -11.02 -23.75 -22.55
CA THR A 593 -11.72 -24.54 -21.55
C THR A 593 -11.36 -24.12 -20.11
N ARG A 594 -12.07 -24.66 -19.12
CA ARG A 594 -11.67 -24.48 -17.71
C ARG A 594 -10.29 -25.07 -17.41
N GLU A 595 -9.92 -26.18 -18.05
CA GLU A 595 -8.59 -26.76 -17.90
C GLU A 595 -7.50 -25.81 -18.44
N ASP A 596 -7.76 -25.18 -19.59
CA ASP A 596 -6.87 -24.16 -20.16
C ASP A 596 -6.67 -22.96 -19.20
N TRP A 597 -7.73 -22.53 -18.52
CA TRP A 597 -7.66 -21.51 -17.48
C TRP A 597 -6.86 -21.99 -16.25
N ASN A 598 -7.15 -23.19 -15.75
CA ASN A 598 -6.44 -23.76 -14.60
C ASN A 598 -4.93 -23.91 -14.89
N ASN A 599 -4.57 -24.25 -16.13
CA ASN A 599 -3.20 -24.33 -16.62
C ASN A 599 -2.62 -22.96 -17.02
N GLN A 600 -3.38 -21.88 -16.86
CA GLN A 600 -2.99 -20.50 -17.13
C GLN A 600 -2.40 -20.30 -18.53
N ILE A 601 -2.98 -20.93 -19.56
CA ILE A 601 -2.46 -20.77 -20.92
C ILE A 601 -2.58 -19.30 -21.36
N PRO A 602 -1.65 -18.79 -22.19
CA PRO A 602 -1.63 -17.37 -22.56
C PRO A 602 -2.95 -16.84 -23.12
N LYS A 603 -3.67 -17.65 -23.91
CA LYS A 603 -4.98 -17.28 -24.48
C LYS A 603 -6.03 -17.00 -23.40
N ALA A 604 -6.16 -17.91 -22.42
CA ALA A 604 -7.12 -17.77 -21.34
C ALA A 604 -6.76 -16.58 -20.43
N VAL A 605 -5.47 -16.45 -20.06
CA VAL A 605 -4.98 -15.34 -19.22
C VAL A 605 -5.19 -13.98 -19.89
N ASN A 606 -4.89 -13.86 -21.18
CA ASN A 606 -5.06 -12.61 -21.91
C ASN A 606 -6.54 -12.24 -22.09
N TYR A 607 -7.41 -13.22 -22.35
CA TYR A 607 -8.85 -13.00 -22.39
C TYR A 607 -9.38 -12.51 -21.04
N ALA A 608 -9.06 -13.22 -19.96
CA ALA A 608 -9.50 -12.88 -18.61
C ALA A 608 -8.98 -11.49 -18.18
N ARG A 609 -7.73 -11.13 -18.53
CA ARG A 609 -7.18 -9.80 -18.22
C ARG A 609 -7.98 -8.69 -18.91
N ARG A 610 -8.31 -8.88 -20.19
CA ARG A 610 -9.05 -7.89 -20.97
C ARG A 610 -10.50 -7.77 -20.50
N GLU A 611 -11.22 -8.90 -20.42
CA GLU A 611 -12.62 -8.89 -20.03
C GLU A 611 -12.79 -8.53 -18.55
N GLY A 612 -11.95 -9.07 -17.66
CA GLY A 612 -11.96 -8.74 -16.24
C GLY A 612 -11.71 -7.26 -16.00
N GLY A 613 -10.69 -6.66 -16.66
CA GLY A 613 -10.43 -5.23 -16.57
C GLY A 613 -11.63 -4.37 -16.98
N ARG A 614 -12.33 -4.74 -18.07
CA ARG A 614 -13.54 -4.04 -18.53
C ARG A 614 -14.72 -4.22 -17.58
N VAL A 615 -15.04 -5.46 -17.22
CA VAL A 615 -16.20 -5.81 -16.39
C VAL A 615 -16.06 -5.20 -14.99
N ILE A 616 -14.88 -5.29 -14.38
CA ILE A 616 -14.65 -4.79 -13.03
C ILE A 616 -14.68 -3.26 -12.99
N ALA A 617 -14.09 -2.58 -13.98
CA ALA A 617 -14.21 -1.12 -14.11
C ALA A 617 -15.69 -0.68 -14.19
N ASN A 618 -16.47 -1.34 -15.05
CA ASN A 618 -17.91 -1.09 -15.15
C ASN A 618 -18.64 -1.35 -13.81
N MET A 619 -18.31 -2.43 -13.10
CA MET A 619 -18.90 -2.71 -11.80
C MET A 619 -18.62 -1.60 -10.78
N HIS A 620 -17.39 -1.06 -10.75
CA HIS A 620 -17.06 0.07 -9.90
C HIS A 620 -17.96 1.30 -10.19
N GLU A 621 -18.13 1.63 -11.47
CA GLU A 621 -19.01 2.73 -11.89
C GLU A 621 -20.48 2.48 -11.55
N GLY A 622 -20.98 1.27 -11.86
CA GLY A 622 -22.37 0.89 -11.61
C GLY A 622 -22.70 0.86 -10.12
N ILE A 623 -21.83 0.29 -9.28
CA ILE A 623 -22.01 0.30 -7.83
C ILE A 623 -21.89 1.72 -7.26
N GLY A 624 -20.99 2.54 -7.80
CA GLY A 624 -20.88 3.95 -7.46
C GLY A 624 -22.20 4.70 -7.69
N LEU A 625 -22.82 4.50 -8.86
CA LEU A 625 -24.13 5.06 -9.19
C LEU A 625 -25.23 4.59 -8.21
N VAL A 626 -25.25 3.30 -7.86
CA VAL A 626 -26.24 2.77 -6.90
C VAL A 626 -26.10 3.47 -5.56
N ARG A 627 -24.87 3.66 -5.06
CA ARG A 627 -24.59 4.36 -3.80
C ARG A 627 -24.95 5.85 -3.86
N GLU A 628 -24.78 6.50 -5.00
CA GLU A 628 -25.20 7.89 -5.21
C GLU A 628 -26.74 8.03 -5.12
N LEU A 629 -27.46 7.07 -5.70
CA LEU A 629 -28.91 7.12 -5.80
C LEU A 629 -29.62 6.64 -4.52
N ASP A 630 -29.12 5.62 -3.84
CA ASP A 630 -29.71 5.06 -2.64
C ASP A 630 -29.22 5.76 -1.37
N ARG A 631 -30.00 6.75 -0.91
CA ARG A 631 -29.69 7.53 0.30
C ARG A 631 -29.78 6.73 1.60
N ARG A 632 -30.41 5.55 1.60
CA ARG A 632 -30.44 4.66 2.77
C ARG A 632 -29.12 3.92 2.94
N ASN A 633 -28.27 3.94 1.90
CA ASN A 633 -26.98 3.27 1.86
C ASN A 633 -27.14 1.78 2.22
N LEU A 634 -28.07 1.10 1.54
CA LEU A 634 -28.26 -0.33 1.73
C LEU A 634 -26.99 -1.11 1.37
N PRO A 635 -26.75 -2.26 2.03
CA PRO A 635 -25.61 -3.10 1.71
C PRO A 635 -25.67 -3.58 0.25
N PHE A 636 -24.50 -3.65 -0.36
CA PHE A 636 -24.30 -4.25 -1.67
C PHE A 636 -23.61 -5.61 -1.53
N TRP A 637 -24.21 -6.65 -2.06
CA TRP A 637 -23.74 -8.03 -1.99
C TRP A 637 -23.41 -8.58 -3.39
N ILE A 638 -22.35 -9.38 -3.49
CA ILE A 638 -22.09 -10.21 -4.66
C ILE A 638 -21.86 -11.64 -4.20
N ASN A 639 -22.56 -12.56 -4.85
CA ASN A 639 -22.35 -14.00 -4.76
C ASN A 639 -21.43 -14.46 -5.89
N GLU A 640 -20.47 -15.33 -5.57
CA GLU A 640 -19.53 -15.88 -6.54
C GLU A 640 -19.53 -17.40 -6.56
N ALA A 641 -18.95 -18.00 -7.60
CA ALA A 641 -18.69 -19.43 -7.59
C ALA A 641 -17.66 -19.77 -6.50
N ALA A 642 -17.80 -20.93 -5.86
CA ALA A 642 -16.88 -21.40 -4.81
C ALA A 642 -15.39 -21.23 -5.14
N ASP A 643 -15.01 -21.45 -6.41
CA ASP A 643 -13.64 -21.36 -6.90
C ASP A 643 -13.37 -20.21 -7.87
N SER A 644 -14.21 -19.16 -7.86
CA SER A 644 -13.93 -17.90 -8.56
C SER A 644 -12.53 -17.35 -8.24
N ASP A 645 -11.86 -16.83 -9.26
CA ASP A 645 -10.46 -16.41 -9.17
C ASP A 645 -10.25 -15.22 -8.22
N VAL A 646 -9.38 -15.43 -7.22
CA VAL A 646 -9.14 -14.48 -6.13
C VAL A 646 -8.60 -13.15 -6.61
N LYS A 647 -7.78 -13.13 -7.68
CA LYS A 647 -7.17 -11.91 -8.17
C LYS A 647 -8.25 -10.95 -8.66
N TYR A 648 -9.15 -11.43 -9.51
CA TYR A 648 -10.23 -10.59 -10.05
C TYR A 648 -11.30 -10.27 -9.02
N THR A 649 -11.63 -11.21 -8.14
CA THR A 649 -12.57 -10.93 -7.05
C THR A 649 -12.07 -9.80 -6.13
N ARG A 650 -10.77 -9.79 -5.80
CA ARG A 650 -10.17 -8.75 -4.97
C ARG A 650 -10.17 -7.36 -5.61
N ASP A 651 -10.21 -7.28 -6.94
CA ASP A 651 -10.24 -5.98 -7.62
C ASP A 651 -11.57 -5.25 -7.35
N TYR A 652 -12.72 -5.95 -7.40
CA TYR A 652 -14.01 -5.32 -7.10
C TYR A 652 -14.40 -5.32 -5.61
N ILE A 653 -13.78 -6.17 -4.77
CA ILE A 653 -14.23 -6.42 -3.38
C ILE A 653 -14.38 -5.14 -2.55
N ARG A 654 -13.59 -4.10 -2.86
CA ARG A 654 -13.64 -2.80 -2.18
C ARG A 654 -14.98 -2.07 -2.36
N SER A 655 -15.75 -2.41 -3.39
CA SER A 655 -17.01 -1.74 -3.74
C SER A 655 -18.22 -2.39 -3.09
N VAL A 656 -18.10 -3.63 -2.61
CA VAL A 656 -19.19 -4.38 -1.99
C VAL A 656 -19.08 -4.38 -0.47
N ASP A 657 -20.20 -4.60 0.21
CA ASP A 657 -20.29 -4.64 1.68
C ASP A 657 -20.37 -6.08 2.21
N ILE A 658 -20.86 -7.01 1.38
CA ILE A 658 -21.03 -8.43 1.71
C ILE A 658 -20.48 -9.24 0.53
N THR A 659 -19.77 -10.32 0.84
CA THR A 659 -19.26 -11.28 -0.15
C THR A 659 -19.79 -12.68 0.16
N GLY A 660 -19.53 -13.65 -0.70
CA GLY A 660 -20.04 -14.99 -0.52
C GLY A 660 -19.77 -15.89 -1.69
N CYS A 661 -20.15 -17.16 -1.52
CA CYS A 661 -20.25 -18.05 -2.64
C CYS A 661 -21.39 -19.04 -2.52
N ASP A 662 -21.72 -19.63 -3.65
CA ASP A 662 -22.53 -20.83 -3.70
C ASP A 662 -21.67 -22.09 -3.69
N TYR A 663 -22.16 -23.12 -2.98
CA TYR A 663 -21.56 -24.43 -3.01
C TYR A 663 -22.59 -25.54 -2.77
N TYR A 664 -22.55 -26.52 -3.66
CA TYR A 664 -23.53 -27.60 -3.69
C TYR A 664 -22.84 -28.95 -3.44
N ALA A 665 -22.79 -29.28 -2.15
CA ALA A 665 -21.99 -30.35 -1.58
C ALA A 665 -22.56 -31.76 -1.77
N VAL A 666 -23.89 -31.93 -1.88
CA VAL A 666 -24.54 -33.25 -1.88
C VAL A 666 -24.72 -33.76 -3.29
N ARG A 667 -24.02 -34.85 -3.62
CA ARG A 667 -24.03 -35.48 -4.95
C ARG A 667 -23.95 -37.00 -4.81
N LYS A 668 -24.60 -37.71 -5.73
CA LYS A 668 -24.56 -39.19 -5.79
C LYS A 668 -23.15 -39.73 -5.98
N THR A 669 -22.30 -39.00 -6.70
CA THR A 669 -20.88 -39.37 -6.95
C THR A 669 -19.96 -39.15 -5.76
N GLY A 670 -20.46 -38.65 -4.63
CA GLY A 670 -19.67 -38.28 -3.45
C GLY A 670 -20.08 -36.91 -2.93
N SER A 671 -20.30 -36.80 -1.62
CA SER A 671 -20.66 -35.55 -0.96
C SER A 671 -19.48 -34.97 -0.20
N ASP A 672 -19.29 -33.64 -0.25
CA ASP A 672 -18.18 -32.93 0.42
C ASP A 672 -18.73 -31.80 1.30
N LEU A 673 -19.30 -32.17 2.45
CA LEU A 673 -19.97 -31.22 3.33
C LEU A 673 -18.97 -30.25 3.99
N GLN A 674 -17.80 -30.76 4.38
CA GLN A 674 -16.73 -30.02 5.08
C GLN A 674 -16.18 -28.84 4.27
N SER A 675 -16.38 -28.82 2.95
CA SER A 675 -15.99 -27.67 2.12
C SER A 675 -16.72 -26.39 2.50
N ILE A 676 -17.88 -26.45 3.15
CA ILE A 676 -18.63 -25.24 3.53
C ILE A 676 -17.82 -24.35 4.48
N GLY A 677 -17.34 -24.86 5.61
CA GLY A 677 -16.52 -24.12 6.56
C GLY A 677 -15.22 -23.60 5.94
N ARG A 678 -14.57 -24.41 5.10
CA ARG A 678 -13.37 -24.01 4.34
C ARG A 678 -13.66 -22.84 3.40
N LEU A 679 -14.81 -22.87 2.72
CA LEU A 679 -15.20 -21.80 1.79
C LEU A 679 -15.56 -20.52 2.53
N VAL A 680 -16.22 -20.59 3.69
CA VAL A 680 -16.46 -19.39 4.52
C VAL A 680 -15.14 -18.72 4.88
N GLN A 681 -14.14 -19.47 5.35
CA GLN A 681 -12.82 -18.93 5.68
C GLN A 681 -12.10 -18.37 4.44
N ARG A 682 -12.19 -19.05 3.30
CA ARG A 682 -11.63 -18.56 2.04
C ARG A 682 -12.24 -17.21 1.67
N TRP A 683 -13.57 -17.09 1.71
CA TRP A 683 -14.28 -15.88 1.33
C TRP A 683 -14.13 -14.74 2.32
N ASP A 684 -13.94 -15.04 3.61
CA ASP A 684 -13.54 -14.05 4.62
C ASP A 684 -12.14 -13.46 4.30
N ALA A 685 -11.17 -14.32 3.96
CA ALA A 685 -9.82 -13.92 3.58
C ALA A 685 -9.76 -13.14 2.24
N ILE A 686 -10.67 -13.43 1.31
CA ILE A 686 -10.84 -12.66 0.07
C ILE A 686 -11.50 -11.31 0.36
N GLY A 687 -12.54 -11.32 1.21
CA GLY A 687 -13.37 -10.19 1.60
C GLY A 687 -12.64 -9.11 2.41
N HIS A 688 -11.45 -9.42 2.95
CA HIS A 688 -10.73 -8.60 3.92
C HIS A 688 -11.60 -8.26 5.14
N GLY A 689 -12.20 -9.30 5.74
CA GLY A 689 -13.05 -9.16 6.92
C GLY A 689 -14.49 -8.69 6.63
N ARG A 690 -14.87 -8.53 5.35
CA ARG A 690 -16.27 -8.35 4.96
C ARG A 690 -17.08 -9.59 5.36
N PRO A 691 -18.32 -9.41 5.84
CA PRO A 691 -19.20 -10.52 6.18
C PRO A 691 -19.42 -11.43 4.96
N VAL A 692 -19.44 -12.73 5.24
CA VAL A 692 -19.67 -13.79 4.24
C VAL A 692 -21.11 -14.29 4.35
N TRP A 693 -21.83 -14.32 3.23
CA TRP A 693 -23.09 -15.06 3.08
C TRP A 693 -22.83 -16.33 2.28
N MET A 694 -23.40 -17.45 2.72
CA MET A 694 -23.27 -18.73 2.01
C MET A 694 -24.57 -19.06 1.30
N VAL A 695 -24.46 -19.42 0.02
CA VAL A 695 -25.57 -19.93 -0.79
C VAL A 695 -25.47 -21.45 -0.85
N LEU A 696 -26.40 -22.14 -0.19
CA LEU A 696 -26.41 -23.57 0.02
C LEU A 696 -27.36 -24.30 -0.95
N GLN A 697 -27.16 -25.60 -1.06
CA GLN A 697 -27.96 -26.48 -1.92
C GLN A 697 -29.40 -26.63 -1.43
N GLY A 698 -30.35 -26.08 -2.19
CA GLY A 698 -31.79 -26.26 -2.02
C GLY A 698 -32.42 -27.14 -3.10
N PHE A 699 -31.63 -27.95 -3.81
CA PHE A 699 -32.07 -28.74 -4.97
C PHE A 699 -31.33 -30.08 -5.09
N SER A 700 -31.69 -30.84 -6.13
CA SER A 700 -31.03 -32.07 -6.55
C SER A 700 -30.58 -31.94 -8.00
N TRP A 701 -29.33 -32.36 -8.29
CA TRP A 701 -28.68 -32.14 -9.59
C TRP A 701 -29.44 -32.65 -10.81
N HIS A 702 -30.25 -33.71 -10.65
CA HIS A 702 -31.07 -34.27 -11.72
C HIS A 702 -32.06 -33.27 -12.36
N LYS A 703 -32.48 -32.23 -11.60
CA LYS A 703 -33.37 -31.18 -12.12
C LYS A 703 -32.68 -30.18 -13.04
N ILE A 704 -31.36 -30.02 -12.87
CA ILE A 704 -30.55 -29.08 -13.64
C ILE A 704 -29.85 -29.80 -14.79
N ARG A 705 -29.49 -31.07 -14.58
CA ARG A 705 -28.66 -31.88 -15.46
C ARG A 705 -29.30 -33.27 -15.62
N PRO A 706 -29.87 -33.59 -16.80
CA PRO A 706 -30.52 -34.89 -17.04
C PRO A 706 -29.59 -36.09 -16.88
N ASP A 707 -28.27 -35.88 -17.01
CA ASP A 707 -27.22 -36.89 -16.83
C ASP A 707 -26.89 -37.18 -15.36
N ARG A 708 -27.55 -36.51 -14.40
CA ARG A 708 -27.29 -36.65 -12.97
C ARG A 708 -28.42 -37.39 -12.27
N GLU A 709 -28.05 -38.28 -11.35
CA GLU A 709 -29.00 -39.02 -10.53
C GLU A 709 -29.65 -38.12 -9.47
N ARG A 710 -30.87 -38.51 -9.07
CA ARG A 710 -31.59 -37.88 -7.97
C ARG A 710 -30.86 -38.14 -6.65
N LEU A 711 -30.45 -37.05 -5.99
CA LEU A 711 -30.09 -37.03 -4.57
C LEU A 711 -30.34 -35.65 -3.97
N TYR A 712 -31.41 -35.51 -3.19
CA TYR A 712 -31.65 -34.36 -2.33
C TYR A 712 -30.86 -34.49 -1.01
N PRO A 713 -30.36 -33.37 -0.44
CA PRO A 713 -29.78 -33.38 0.90
C PRO A 713 -30.75 -33.93 1.96
N SER A 714 -30.26 -34.82 2.82
CA SER A 714 -31.01 -35.19 4.03
C SER A 714 -31.12 -33.99 4.98
N PHE A 715 -32.06 -34.04 5.93
CA PHE A 715 -32.17 -32.99 6.95
C PHE A 715 -30.85 -32.78 7.69
N ALA A 716 -30.15 -33.88 8.04
CA ALA A 716 -28.86 -33.83 8.73
C ALA A 716 -27.78 -33.14 7.88
N GLN A 717 -27.74 -33.40 6.57
CA GLN A 717 -26.78 -32.78 5.66
C GLN A 717 -27.05 -31.28 5.49
N THR A 718 -28.30 -30.87 5.26
CA THR A 718 -28.64 -29.44 5.14
C THR A 718 -28.37 -28.70 6.45
N ARG A 719 -28.69 -29.33 7.58
CA ARG A 719 -28.42 -28.79 8.90
C ARG A 719 -26.93 -28.67 9.19
N PHE A 720 -26.13 -29.66 8.82
CA PHE A 720 -24.67 -29.58 8.87
C PHE A 720 -24.17 -28.38 8.08
N MET A 721 -24.50 -28.27 6.79
CA MET A 721 -24.01 -27.17 5.94
C MET A 721 -24.35 -25.78 6.52
N ALA A 722 -25.56 -25.59 7.03
CA ALA A 722 -25.95 -24.30 7.61
C ALA A 722 -25.15 -23.96 8.88
N TYR A 723 -25.02 -24.89 9.82
CA TYR A 723 -24.33 -24.62 11.07
C TYR A 723 -22.82 -24.63 10.94
N ASP A 724 -22.27 -25.44 10.06
CA ASP A 724 -20.86 -25.41 9.68
C ASP A 724 -20.47 -24.03 9.16
N GLY A 725 -21.27 -23.49 8.22
CA GLY A 725 -21.10 -22.11 7.76
C GLY A 725 -21.14 -21.08 8.91
N ILE A 726 -22.12 -21.21 9.82
CA ILE A 726 -22.27 -20.29 10.97
C ILE A 726 -21.08 -20.36 11.93
N VAL A 727 -20.61 -21.56 12.31
CA VAL A 727 -19.47 -21.69 13.23
C VAL A 727 -18.14 -21.27 12.61
N HIS A 728 -18.06 -21.21 11.29
CA HIS A 728 -16.95 -20.63 10.54
C HIS A 728 -17.09 -19.12 10.29
N GLY A 729 -18.18 -18.49 10.73
CA GLY A 729 -18.34 -17.03 10.71
C GLY A 729 -19.32 -16.51 9.64
N ALA A 730 -20.07 -17.36 8.95
CA ALA A 730 -21.09 -16.90 8.02
C ALA A 730 -22.13 -16.02 8.72
N ARG A 731 -22.51 -14.93 8.05
CA ARG A 731 -23.45 -13.91 8.52
C ARG A 731 -24.78 -13.93 7.78
N GLY A 732 -25.01 -14.96 6.97
CA GLY A 732 -26.26 -15.21 6.27
C GLY A 732 -26.21 -16.60 5.62
N ILE A 733 -27.34 -17.30 5.64
CA ILE A 733 -27.53 -18.61 5.03
C ILE A 733 -28.66 -18.51 4.01
N LEU A 734 -28.34 -18.73 2.75
CA LEU A 734 -29.27 -18.65 1.63
C LEU A 734 -29.36 -20.00 0.93
N TYR A 735 -30.44 -20.23 0.19
CA TYR A 735 -30.64 -21.46 -0.58
C TYR A 735 -30.89 -21.16 -2.05
N TRP A 736 -30.24 -21.92 -2.92
CA TRP A 736 -30.47 -21.88 -4.36
C TRP A 736 -31.15 -23.16 -4.87
N GLY A 737 -32.00 -23.01 -5.89
CA GLY A 737 -32.63 -24.11 -6.60
C GLY A 737 -33.93 -24.64 -5.98
N THR A 738 -34.48 -24.00 -4.94
CA THR A 738 -35.72 -24.45 -4.29
C THR A 738 -36.93 -24.44 -5.23
N GLN A 739 -36.90 -23.63 -6.29
CA GLN A 739 -37.92 -23.60 -7.35
C GLN A 739 -38.01 -24.90 -8.15
N THR A 740 -36.96 -25.72 -8.16
CA THR A 740 -36.92 -26.97 -8.93
C THR A 740 -37.33 -28.19 -8.12
N ILE A 741 -37.63 -28.04 -6.82
CA ILE A 741 -37.99 -29.15 -5.94
C ILE A 741 -39.30 -29.78 -6.43
N ASP A 742 -39.24 -31.07 -6.75
CA ASP A 742 -40.37 -31.93 -7.06
C ASP A 742 -40.72 -32.96 -5.97
N ASP A 743 -39.90 -33.06 -4.93
CA ASP A 743 -40.19 -33.83 -3.72
C ASP A 743 -40.76 -32.92 -2.62
N PRO A 744 -42.06 -32.98 -2.31
CA PRO A 744 -42.65 -32.15 -1.27
C PRO A 744 -42.08 -32.44 0.13
N LEU A 745 -41.62 -33.67 0.40
CA LEU A 745 -41.03 -34.03 1.69
C LEU A 745 -39.66 -33.36 1.90
N PHE A 746 -38.88 -33.18 0.83
CA PHE A 746 -37.65 -32.40 0.90
C PHE A 746 -37.93 -30.92 1.20
N ARG A 747 -38.98 -30.34 0.61
CA ARG A 747 -39.39 -28.96 0.92
C ARG A 747 -39.76 -28.82 2.39
N GLU A 748 -40.52 -29.77 2.94
CA GLU A 748 -40.84 -29.81 4.38
C GLU A 748 -39.58 -29.92 5.25
N SER A 749 -38.59 -30.72 4.84
CA SER A 749 -37.28 -30.81 5.51
C SER A 749 -36.55 -29.46 5.55
N LEU A 750 -36.50 -28.75 4.43
CA LEU A 750 -35.89 -27.43 4.35
C LEU A 750 -36.63 -26.40 5.23
N HIS A 751 -37.97 -26.44 5.22
CA HIS A 751 -38.82 -25.63 6.09
C HIS A 751 -38.57 -25.90 7.59
N ALA A 752 -38.31 -27.16 7.96
CA ALA A 752 -37.95 -27.50 9.34
C ALA A 752 -36.60 -26.89 9.77
N LEU A 753 -35.63 -26.80 8.84
CA LEU A 753 -34.33 -26.18 9.12
C LEU A 753 -34.44 -24.65 9.20
N THR A 754 -35.13 -24.01 8.27
CA THR A 754 -35.30 -22.54 8.31
C THR A 754 -36.10 -22.10 9.53
N ALA A 755 -37.06 -22.92 9.99
CA ALA A 755 -37.79 -22.65 11.22
C ALA A 755 -36.90 -22.80 12.47
N GLU A 756 -35.94 -23.72 12.45
CA GLU A 756 -34.93 -23.85 13.50
C GLU A 756 -34.00 -22.62 13.53
N LEU A 757 -33.49 -22.17 12.38
CA LEU A 757 -32.65 -20.96 12.30
C LEU A 757 -33.41 -19.71 12.74
N SER A 758 -34.66 -19.55 12.30
CA SER A 758 -35.52 -18.42 12.66
C SER A 758 -35.78 -18.35 14.17
N ALA A 759 -36.04 -19.49 14.82
CA ALA A 759 -36.20 -19.56 16.28
C ALA A 759 -34.94 -19.14 17.05
N LEU A 760 -33.77 -19.21 16.42
CA LEU A 760 -32.46 -18.87 17.00
C LEU A 760 -31.92 -17.52 16.52
N GLU A 761 -32.67 -16.81 15.67
CA GLU A 761 -32.25 -15.55 15.03
C GLU A 761 -31.71 -14.53 16.04
N MET A 762 -32.35 -14.41 17.20
CA MET A 762 -31.93 -13.47 18.25
C MET A 762 -30.52 -13.71 18.81
N PHE A 763 -29.97 -14.92 18.65
CA PHE A 763 -28.58 -15.24 18.97
C PHE A 763 -27.68 -15.01 17.76
N LEU A 764 -28.15 -15.39 16.56
CA LEU A 764 -27.37 -15.35 15.33
C LEU A 764 -27.01 -13.93 14.89
N VAL A 765 -27.83 -12.93 15.23
CA VAL A 765 -27.58 -11.50 14.95
C VAL A 765 -26.52 -10.86 15.84
N ASN A 766 -26.13 -11.51 16.94
CA ASN A 766 -25.13 -10.99 17.88
C ASN A 766 -23.73 -11.52 17.57
N ASP A 767 -22.73 -10.96 18.24
CA ASP A 767 -21.32 -11.27 17.99
C ASP A 767 -20.97 -12.72 18.33
N ASP A 768 -19.94 -13.23 17.66
CA ASP A 768 -19.41 -14.58 17.86
C ASP A 768 -18.46 -14.60 19.05
N HIS A 769 -18.61 -15.62 19.90
CA HIS A 769 -17.64 -15.94 20.93
C HIS A 769 -17.13 -17.37 20.68
N PRO A 770 -16.00 -17.52 19.97
CA PRO A 770 -15.38 -18.82 19.80
C PRO A 770 -15.16 -19.49 21.16
N VAL A 771 -15.41 -20.80 21.21
CA VAL A 771 -15.09 -21.61 22.39
C VAL A 771 -14.00 -22.59 22.04
N GLU A 772 -13.22 -22.95 23.04
CA GLU A 772 -12.22 -23.99 22.90
C GLU A 772 -12.92 -25.35 22.94
N VAL A 773 -12.60 -26.20 21.96
CA VAL A 773 -13.09 -27.56 21.87
C VAL A 773 -11.90 -28.48 21.70
N ALA A 774 -11.74 -29.43 22.61
CA ALA A 774 -10.73 -30.46 22.54
C ALA A 774 -11.41 -31.83 22.37
N ILE A 775 -10.87 -32.65 21.48
CA ILE A 775 -11.24 -34.05 21.40
C ILE A 775 -10.34 -34.81 22.37
N ILE A 776 -10.96 -35.58 23.25
CA ILE A 776 -10.28 -36.54 24.10
C ILE A 776 -10.29 -37.85 23.31
N ASP A 777 -9.19 -38.08 22.60
CA ASP A 777 -9.04 -39.19 21.65
C ASP A 777 -9.29 -40.54 22.34
N ASP A 778 -10.10 -41.38 21.71
CA ASP A 778 -10.03 -42.83 21.92
C ASP A 778 -8.82 -43.37 21.13
N LEU A 779 -8.18 -44.45 21.60
CA LEU A 779 -6.98 -45.06 21.01
C LEU A 779 -7.14 -45.47 19.53
N PHE A 780 -8.38 -45.49 19.03
CA PHE A 780 -8.76 -45.97 17.70
C PHE A 780 -9.47 -44.91 16.84
N ASP A 781 -9.63 -43.67 17.33
CA ASP A 781 -10.28 -42.63 16.55
C ASP A 781 -9.37 -42.19 15.39
N PRO A 782 -9.89 -42.12 14.14
CA PRO A 782 -9.09 -41.69 13.00
C PRO A 782 -8.80 -40.17 13.08
N PRO A 783 -7.67 -39.69 12.54
CA PRO A 783 -7.41 -38.25 12.45
C PRO A 783 -8.49 -37.54 11.62
N GLY A 784 -8.89 -36.34 12.05
CA GLY A 784 -9.95 -35.56 11.42
C GLY A 784 -9.79 -34.05 11.59
N LEU A 785 -10.74 -33.28 11.07
CA LEU A 785 -10.90 -31.85 11.30
C LEU A 785 -11.35 -31.54 12.74
N GLY A 786 -12.08 -32.48 13.35
CA GLY A 786 -12.53 -32.42 14.73
C GLY A 786 -13.90 -31.77 14.92
N VAL A 787 -14.12 -31.23 16.13
CA VAL A 787 -15.37 -30.56 16.50
C VAL A 787 -15.12 -29.07 16.67
N ARG A 788 -15.94 -28.25 16.01
CA ARG A 788 -15.94 -26.80 16.15
C ARG A 788 -17.05 -26.32 17.07
N GLY A 789 -16.76 -25.33 17.89
CA GLY A 789 -17.71 -24.73 18.81
C GLY A 789 -17.83 -23.22 18.67
N LEU A 790 -19.06 -22.72 18.85
CA LEU A 790 -19.38 -21.30 18.88
C LEU A 790 -20.40 -20.99 19.98
N LEU A 791 -20.12 -19.97 20.79
CA LEU A 791 -21.05 -19.44 21.78
C LEU A 791 -21.65 -18.11 21.29
N LYS A 792 -22.96 -17.99 21.45
CA LYS A 792 -23.74 -16.77 21.18
C LYS A 792 -24.50 -16.35 22.43
N HIS A 793 -24.66 -15.05 22.64
CA HIS A 793 -25.39 -14.49 23.77
C HIS A 793 -26.54 -13.60 23.32
N SER A 794 -27.68 -13.66 24.01
CA SER A 794 -28.80 -12.76 23.78
C SER A 794 -29.74 -12.70 24.98
N GLY A 795 -30.03 -11.51 25.49
CA GLY A 795 -31.08 -11.30 26.51
C GLY A 795 -30.94 -12.17 27.78
N GLY A 796 -29.71 -12.41 28.25
CA GLY A 796 -29.42 -13.24 29.44
C GLY A 796 -29.40 -14.75 29.19
N ASP A 797 -29.70 -15.17 27.96
CA ASP A 797 -29.57 -16.54 27.47
C ASP A 797 -28.32 -16.71 26.62
N SER A 798 -27.89 -17.97 26.49
CA SER A 798 -26.74 -18.37 25.68
C SER A 798 -27.08 -19.56 24.80
N LEU A 799 -26.54 -19.57 23.58
CA LEU A 799 -26.60 -20.68 22.64
C LEU A 799 -25.17 -21.15 22.33
N LEU A 800 -24.86 -22.38 22.72
CA LEU A 800 -23.65 -23.09 22.34
C LEU A 800 -23.97 -24.00 21.13
N ILE A 801 -23.29 -23.75 20.02
CA ILE A 801 -23.36 -24.51 18.78
C ILE A 801 -22.10 -25.37 18.71
N LEU A 802 -22.27 -26.68 18.51
CA LEU A 802 -21.18 -27.61 18.25
C LEU A 802 -21.44 -28.31 16.92
N VAL A 803 -20.42 -28.40 16.08
CA VAL A 803 -20.47 -29.08 14.78
C VAL A 803 -19.31 -30.07 14.75
N ASN A 804 -19.62 -31.36 14.62
CA ASN A 804 -18.59 -32.35 14.34
C ASN A 804 -18.28 -32.30 12.84
N GLU A 805 -17.15 -31.71 12.48
CA GLU A 805 -16.73 -31.58 11.08
C GLU A 805 -16.35 -32.95 10.50
N ASP A 806 -16.11 -33.97 11.32
CA ASP A 806 -15.72 -35.30 10.87
C ASP A 806 -16.86 -36.23 10.46
N ASP A 807 -16.53 -37.18 9.58
CA ASP A 807 -17.39 -38.27 9.12
C ASP A 807 -17.42 -39.49 10.06
N HIS A 808 -16.75 -39.39 11.21
CA HIS A 808 -16.73 -40.37 12.27
C HIS A 808 -17.21 -39.76 13.60
N ARG A 809 -17.45 -40.62 14.60
CA ARG A 809 -17.94 -40.21 15.93
C ARG A 809 -16.79 -39.77 16.82
N HIS A 810 -17.09 -38.89 17.79
CA HIS A 810 -16.21 -38.52 18.89
C HIS A 810 -16.85 -38.85 20.24
N LEU A 811 -16.20 -39.69 21.06
CA LEU A 811 -16.74 -40.14 22.36
C LEU A 811 -16.37 -39.23 23.54
N GLY A 812 -15.40 -38.33 23.37
CA GLY A 812 -15.01 -37.32 24.33
C GLY A 812 -14.80 -35.97 23.65
N VAL A 813 -15.79 -35.09 23.74
CA VAL A 813 -15.70 -33.71 23.25
C VAL A 813 -15.74 -32.79 24.47
N ASP A 814 -14.58 -32.25 24.85
CA ASP A 814 -14.43 -31.32 25.96
C ASP A 814 -14.54 -29.88 25.45
N VAL A 815 -15.49 -29.13 26.00
CA VAL A 815 -15.78 -27.75 25.60
C VAL A 815 -15.48 -26.83 26.77
N THR A 816 -14.51 -25.93 26.60
CA THR A 816 -14.04 -24.97 27.60
C THR A 816 -14.34 -23.53 27.18
N GLY A 817 -13.97 -22.55 28.01
CA GLY A 817 -14.28 -21.13 27.76
C GLY A 817 -15.70 -20.69 28.14
N LEU A 818 -16.44 -21.54 28.87
CA LEU A 818 -17.81 -21.29 29.32
C LEU A 818 -17.89 -20.70 30.74
N THR A 819 -16.82 -20.09 31.26
CA THR A 819 -16.73 -19.56 32.63
C THR A 819 -17.90 -18.66 33.04
N PRO A 820 -18.41 -17.74 32.19
CA PRO A 820 -19.57 -16.91 32.54
C PRO A 820 -20.87 -17.70 32.79
N LEU A 821 -20.92 -18.96 32.36
CA LEU A 821 -22.08 -19.84 32.49
C LEU A 821 -21.96 -20.84 33.64
N ASN A 822 -20.91 -20.76 34.47
CA ASN A 822 -20.72 -21.67 35.61
C ASN A 822 -21.98 -21.77 36.49
N GLY A 823 -22.40 -23.00 36.76
CA GLY A 823 -23.61 -23.30 37.53
C GLY A 823 -24.92 -23.23 36.74
N ARG A 824 -24.90 -22.78 35.48
CA ARG A 824 -26.07 -22.80 34.58
C ARG A 824 -26.21 -24.17 33.93
N THR A 825 -27.46 -24.59 33.71
CA THR A 825 -27.80 -25.77 32.91
C THR A 825 -27.95 -25.38 31.44
N LEU A 826 -27.32 -26.15 30.56
CA LEU A 826 -27.49 -26.09 29.13
C LEU A 826 -28.35 -27.28 28.67
N HIS A 827 -29.46 -26.98 28.02
CA HIS A 827 -30.43 -27.94 27.48
C HIS A 827 -30.16 -28.16 25.99
N GLN A 828 -30.05 -29.40 25.54
CA GLN A 828 -29.99 -29.72 24.13
C GLN A 828 -31.38 -29.48 23.49
N LEU A 829 -31.49 -28.59 22.49
CA LEU A 829 -32.81 -28.18 21.97
C LEU A 829 -33.58 -29.31 21.26
N TYR A 830 -32.89 -30.21 20.57
CA TYR A 830 -33.49 -31.31 19.78
C TYR A 830 -32.99 -32.68 20.23
N GLY A 831 -32.71 -32.84 21.52
CA GLY A 831 -32.37 -34.11 22.14
C GLY A 831 -32.64 -34.07 23.65
N ASP A 832 -32.30 -35.15 24.35
CA ASP A 832 -32.66 -35.29 25.78
C ASP A 832 -31.51 -34.92 26.73
N LYS A 833 -30.36 -34.48 26.20
CA LYS A 833 -29.17 -34.19 27.00
C LYS A 833 -29.29 -32.84 27.70
N GLN A 834 -28.79 -32.80 28.93
CA GLN A 834 -28.54 -31.57 29.68
C GLN A 834 -27.11 -31.62 30.21
N ALA A 835 -26.45 -30.47 30.26
CA ALA A 835 -25.11 -30.35 30.82
C ALA A 835 -25.07 -29.13 31.75
N VAL A 836 -24.62 -29.33 32.99
CA VAL A 836 -24.36 -28.22 33.92
C VAL A 836 -22.93 -27.76 33.70
N VAL A 837 -22.74 -26.48 33.41
CA VAL A 837 -21.40 -25.92 33.22
C VAL A 837 -20.67 -25.91 34.56
N ARG A 838 -19.53 -26.58 34.62
CA ARG A 838 -18.68 -26.66 35.83
C ARG A 838 -17.25 -26.37 35.44
N ARG A 839 -16.57 -25.53 36.25
CA ARG A 839 -15.17 -25.11 36.00
C ARG A 839 -14.96 -24.54 34.59
N GLY A 840 -15.97 -23.86 34.06
CA GLY A 840 -15.93 -23.22 32.76
C GLY A 840 -16.06 -24.17 31.56
N GLY A 841 -16.54 -25.41 31.74
CA GLY A 841 -16.72 -26.33 30.62
C GLY A 841 -17.81 -27.39 30.78
N ILE A 842 -18.02 -28.15 29.70
CA ILE A 842 -18.88 -29.34 29.61
C ILE A 842 -18.20 -30.42 28.76
N VAL A 843 -18.53 -31.69 28.98
CA VAL A 843 -18.12 -32.80 28.11
C VAL A 843 -19.34 -33.39 27.41
N THR A 844 -19.23 -33.68 26.12
CA THR A 844 -20.28 -34.34 25.32
C THR A 844 -19.70 -35.39 24.38
N ARG A 845 -20.55 -36.02 23.57
CA ARG A 845 -20.19 -37.02 22.54
C ARG A 845 -20.91 -36.71 21.25
N MET A 846 -20.29 -36.82 20.09
CA MET A 846 -20.90 -36.45 18.82
C MET A 846 -20.84 -37.57 17.78
N GLN A 847 -21.90 -37.73 17.00
CA GLN A 847 -21.96 -38.63 15.85
C GLN A 847 -21.33 -37.97 14.60
N PRO A 848 -21.03 -38.74 13.53
CA PRO A 848 -20.58 -38.20 12.25
C PRO A 848 -21.42 -37.03 11.77
N HIS A 849 -20.78 -35.90 11.40
CA HIS A 849 -21.43 -34.70 10.91
C HIS A 849 -22.59 -34.18 11.80
N GLU A 850 -22.60 -34.52 13.10
CA GLU A 850 -23.66 -34.13 14.03
C GLU A 850 -23.55 -32.64 14.36
N VAL A 851 -24.70 -31.97 14.40
CA VAL A 851 -24.81 -30.62 14.97
C VAL A 851 -25.56 -30.70 16.30
N LYS A 852 -24.96 -30.13 17.35
CA LYS A 852 -25.61 -29.98 18.66
C LYS A 852 -25.79 -28.53 19.04
N LEU A 853 -26.98 -28.24 19.55
CA LEU A 853 -27.37 -26.92 20.02
C LEU A 853 -27.76 -27.04 21.48
N PHE A 854 -26.96 -26.40 22.34
CA PHE A 854 -27.15 -26.32 23.77
C PHE A 854 -27.57 -24.91 24.13
N CYS A 855 -28.68 -24.75 24.84
CA CYS A 855 -29.16 -23.43 25.23
C CYS A 855 -29.50 -23.38 26.73
N THR A 856 -29.36 -22.20 27.33
CA THR A 856 -29.77 -21.97 28.73
C THR A 856 -31.28 -22.12 28.96
N SER A 857 -32.09 -22.17 27.90
CA SER A 857 -33.53 -22.43 27.99
C SER A 857 -34.02 -23.30 26.82
N PRO A 858 -34.88 -24.30 27.05
CA PRO A 858 -35.48 -25.10 25.98
C PRO A 858 -36.54 -24.34 25.15
N ARG A 859 -36.93 -23.12 25.55
CA ARG A 859 -37.98 -22.33 24.89
C ARG A 859 -37.66 -21.95 23.44
N PHE A 860 -36.39 -22.01 23.05
CA PHE A 860 -35.92 -21.67 21.70
C PHE A 860 -36.02 -22.82 20.70
N LYS A 861 -36.57 -23.96 21.11
CA LYS A 861 -36.92 -25.05 20.20
C LYS A 861 -38.11 -24.64 19.32
N THR A 862 -37.98 -24.79 18.00
CA THR A 862 -39.12 -24.56 17.10
C THR A 862 -40.18 -25.64 17.25
N LYS A 863 -41.45 -25.27 17.03
CA LYS A 863 -42.57 -26.22 16.97
C LYS A 863 -42.63 -26.97 15.63
N GLN A 864 -41.97 -26.45 14.58
CA GLN A 864 -41.95 -27.06 13.25
C GLN A 864 -40.95 -28.22 13.20
N THR A 865 -41.42 -29.44 13.48
CA THR A 865 -40.58 -30.64 13.53
C THR A 865 -40.78 -31.60 12.36
N LYS A 866 -41.80 -31.39 11.53
CA LYS A 866 -42.07 -32.19 10.34
C LYS A 866 -40.92 -32.04 9.33
N GLY A 867 -40.46 -33.14 8.74
CA GLY A 867 -39.35 -33.15 7.76
C GLY A 867 -37.96 -33.35 8.37
N ARG A 868 -37.79 -33.29 9.70
CA ARG A 868 -36.47 -33.46 10.36
C ARG A 868 -35.84 -34.85 10.21
N ASN A 869 -36.63 -35.85 9.84
CA ASN A 869 -36.21 -37.21 9.57
C ASN A 869 -36.02 -37.50 8.07
N TYR A 870 -36.10 -36.49 7.21
CA TYR A 870 -36.00 -36.66 5.77
C TYR A 870 -34.63 -37.20 5.35
N THR A 871 -34.66 -38.27 4.58
CA THR A 871 -33.56 -38.85 3.83
C THR A 871 -34.08 -39.18 2.43
N ASP A 872 -33.37 -38.81 1.38
CA ASP A 872 -33.78 -39.14 0.02
C ASP A 872 -33.55 -40.63 -0.25
N ALA A 873 -34.62 -41.36 -0.57
CA ALA A 873 -34.54 -42.78 -0.92
C ALA A 873 -33.91 -42.99 -2.31
N GLY A 874 -33.86 -41.94 -3.14
CA GLY A 874 -33.28 -42.01 -4.49
C GLY A 874 -34.12 -42.81 -5.49
N GLU A 875 -35.37 -43.12 -5.16
CA GLU A 875 -36.36 -43.78 -6.04
C GLU A 875 -37.03 -42.81 -7.01
#